data_AF-A0AAD7ZMP7-F1
#
_entry.id   AF-A0AAD7ZMP7-F1
#
_cell.length_a   1.000
_cell.length_b   1.000
_cell.length_c   1.000
_cell.angle_alpha   90.00
_cell.angle_beta   90.00
_cell.angle_gamma   90.00
#
_symmetry.space_group_name_H-M   'P 1'
#
loop_
_entity.id
_entity.type
_entity.pdbx_description
1 polymer ?
#
loop_
_entity_poly.entity_id
_entity_poly.type
_entity_poly.pdbx_seq_one_letter_code
_entity_poly.pdbx_strand_id
1 'polypeptide(L)'
;RIPVNALYVNMVLGRLRSDDVYNQIAAYPFPEHRSTALATQAAMLYICLFFAPSILHTQTAKMREIVDKYFPDNWVISIYMGITVNLIDSWEPYKAARTALTNTLESANVKDIATRYANRMQKLIPHTQQLLKEGALTEENVLDHVSKVTNVVRECNVTLRWLMLHASTPGVSWEGNKRCKQIRDQVITDAKYNPLQVFELLLNTAQFELKIKEMFKHLLMEKQNKWEKYKKEGSEHMIELSEVFSGTKPLSRVEKNDNQYAWFADMAKQIGSLNHEDATASGRKIVQLIQALQEVQEFHQLESNLQIRQFLADTRQFLHQMIRTINIKEDVLITLQIVGDLSYAWDIIDSYTSIMQEGIKKDPSLVIKLRATFLKLSSALEIPLLRINQAHSPDLVSVSQYYSGELVGYVRKVLHIIPETMFGLLAQIVNLQTSVIQELPTRLEKDRLREYAQLEDRHEVAKLTHAVSVFTEGILMMKSTLVGIIRVDPKQLLEDGIRKELVKHIAIALHNGLTFSPKAKTSELVGKLEALGKIMDGHRRSFEYIQDYVNIYGLRIWQEEVSRIISYNVEQECNSFLRNKVQDWQSIYQSKTIPIPKFPPVDNTSVNFIGRLARELIRITDPKTTVYVEHMTAWYDMKTHNEIINLKFFSKITKSVGTAGLTGLDRLISFMIVTEIQNYLSTLQKGVLKDKAWLEMFGVVSKGLSPHYNIISNPSRFYSQYTSRAQKVWPQILDRVLKIGQMQLLRKHITYELNISCKFDSKHLASALQSMNEALLAEIEAHYKEPSKPYPKESNPLMYELSTYLDWAGISNPFAKIYVTTKNLQYFSLLTFLFVVSQLPKLTYAKNVASLICRKVQDPLDGAPFIVGVQTLLRQFHPEVRNQFLLYLGQYVKSYVEASISSGGGKATELPAEAVTSLHFLERFAQYAGMSRKTLATHIPDPILDQYQSMTSS
;
A
#
# COMPACT_ATOMS: atom_id res chain seq x y z
N ARG A 1 24.11 -7.92 -36.93
CA ARG A 1 24.05 -9.38 -36.63
C ARG A 1 25.44 -9.79 -36.17
N ILE A 2 25.56 -10.44 -35.01
CA ILE A 2 26.83 -11.00 -34.55
C ILE A 2 27.17 -12.19 -35.45
N PRO A 3 28.33 -12.25 -36.12
CA PRO A 3 28.69 -13.39 -36.96
C PRO A 3 28.93 -14.62 -36.07
N VAL A 4 28.06 -15.62 -36.20
CA VAL A 4 28.18 -16.92 -35.55
C VAL A 4 28.77 -17.91 -36.56
N ASN A 5 29.64 -18.82 -36.10
CA ASN A 5 30.25 -19.84 -36.96
C ASN A 5 29.17 -20.68 -37.68
N ALA A 6 29.20 -20.69 -39.02
CA ALA A 6 28.20 -21.38 -39.84
C ALA A 6 28.19 -22.91 -39.63
N LEU A 7 29.34 -23.52 -39.34
CA LEU A 7 29.44 -24.95 -39.03
C LEU A 7 28.74 -25.28 -37.71
N TYR A 8 28.93 -24.44 -36.68
CA TYR A 8 28.23 -24.56 -35.41
C TYR A 8 26.70 -24.45 -35.60
N VAL A 9 26.22 -23.43 -36.32
CA VAL A 9 24.79 -23.26 -36.61
C VAL A 9 24.21 -24.47 -37.34
N ASN A 10 24.92 -25.01 -38.34
CA ASN A 10 24.48 -26.20 -39.06
C ASN A 10 24.44 -27.46 -38.17
N MET A 11 25.41 -27.64 -37.26
CA MET A 11 25.40 -28.76 -36.31
C MET A 11 24.22 -28.65 -35.33
N VAL A 12 23.97 -27.46 -34.79
CA VAL A 12 22.84 -27.20 -33.88
C VAL A 12 21.51 -27.46 -34.60
N LEU A 13 21.33 -26.92 -35.81
CA LEU A 13 20.13 -27.16 -36.61
C LEU A 13 19.96 -28.64 -37.00
N GLY A 14 21.06 -29.34 -37.27
CA GLY A 14 21.05 -30.79 -37.51
C GLY A 14 20.54 -31.56 -36.31
N ARG A 15 21.09 -31.29 -35.12
CA ARG A 15 20.67 -31.92 -33.86
C ARG A 15 19.23 -31.60 -33.49
N LEU A 16 18.83 -30.32 -33.56
CA LEU A 16 17.44 -29.89 -33.32
C LEU A 16 16.45 -30.43 -34.35
N ARG A 17 16.88 -30.91 -35.52
CA ARG A 17 15.99 -31.55 -36.49
C ARG A 17 15.88 -33.05 -36.30
N SER A 18 16.98 -33.73 -35.95
CA SER A 18 17.03 -35.19 -35.91
C SER A 18 16.64 -35.77 -34.54
N ASP A 19 17.14 -35.20 -33.45
CA ASP A 19 17.08 -35.82 -32.12
C ASP A 19 15.92 -35.26 -31.30
N ASP A 20 15.39 -36.02 -30.34
CA ASP A 20 14.54 -35.48 -29.25
C ASP A 20 15.46 -35.04 -28.12
N VAL A 21 15.93 -33.79 -28.18
CA VAL A 21 17.00 -33.27 -27.30
C VAL A 21 16.59 -33.30 -25.82
N TYR A 22 15.29 -33.28 -25.55
CA TYR A 22 14.74 -33.25 -24.18
C TYR A 22 14.02 -34.54 -23.77
N ASN A 23 14.03 -35.58 -24.62
CA ASN A 23 13.31 -36.84 -24.41
C ASN A 23 11.83 -36.64 -24.02
N GLN A 24 11.18 -35.59 -24.54
CA GLN A 24 9.80 -35.26 -24.19
C GLN A 24 8.78 -36.18 -24.85
N ILE A 25 9.13 -36.85 -25.96
CA ILE A 25 8.22 -37.78 -26.65
C ILE A 25 7.79 -38.93 -25.71
N ALA A 26 8.67 -39.39 -24.81
CA ALA A 26 8.34 -40.43 -23.84
C ALA A 26 7.18 -40.02 -22.90
N ALA A 27 7.05 -38.72 -22.59
CA ALA A 27 5.97 -38.20 -21.76
C ALA A 27 4.63 -38.08 -22.54
N TYR A 28 4.65 -38.13 -23.87
CA TYR A 28 3.50 -37.98 -24.77
C TYR A 28 3.36 -39.19 -25.72
N PRO A 29 2.73 -40.29 -25.28
CA PRO A 29 2.68 -41.54 -26.05
C PRO A 29 1.78 -41.47 -27.29
N PHE A 30 0.86 -40.50 -27.36
CA PHE A 30 -0.06 -40.37 -28.48
C PHE A 30 0.58 -39.60 -29.65
N PRO A 31 0.57 -40.12 -30.89
CA PRO A 31 1.16 -39.45 -32.05
C PRO A 31 0.61 -38.04 -32.30
N GLU A 32 -0.67 -37.82 -31.99
CA GLU A 32 -1.34 -36.52 -32.12
C GLU A 32 -0.76 -35.45 -31.20
N HIS A 33 -0.02 -35.83 -30.14
CA HIS A 33 0.58 -34.87 -29.20
C HIS A 33 2.01 -34.49 -29.58
N ARG A 34 2.54 -34.98 -30.71
CA ARG A 34 3.92 -34.76 -31.14
C ARG A 34 4.29 -33.28 -31.22
N SER A 35 3.42 -32.45 -31.78
CA SER A 35 3.67 -31.02 -31.94
C SER A 35 3.77 -30.30 -30.59
N THR A 36 3.03 -30.75 -29.59
CA THR A 36 3.13 -30.25 -28.21
C THR A 36 4.38 -30.77 -27.51
N ALA A 37 4.68 -32.07 -27.66
CA ALA A 37 5.87 -32.70 -27.07
C ALA A 37 7.17 -32.06 -27.57
N LEU A 38 7.21 -31.62 -28.83
CA LEU A 38 8.38 -30.98 -29.44
C LEU A 38 8.33 -29.45 -29.38
N ALA A 39 7.36 -28.83 -28.68
CA ALA A 39 7.13 -27.40 -28.78
C ALA A 39 8.32 -26.54 -28.31
N THR A 40 8.99 -26.93 -27.22
CA THR A 40 10.20 -26.24 -26.72
C THR A 40 11.34 -26.32 -27.73
N GLN A 41 11.53 -27.49 -28.34
CA GLN A 41 12.52 -27.70 -29.39
C GLN A 41 12.17 -26.93 -30.67
N ALA A 42 10.88 -26.87 -31.03
CA ALA A 42 10.36 -26.11 -32.16
C ALA A 42 10.62 -24.60 -32.00
N ALA A 43 10.47 -24.07 -30.78
CA ALA A 43 10.80 -22.67 -30.47
C ALA A 43 12.30 -22.37 -30.65
N MET A 44 13.18 -23.27 -30.18
CA MET A 44 14.62 -23.15 -30.39
C MET A 44 14.98 -23.21 -31.88
N LEU A 45 14.37 -24.15 -32.61
CA LEU A 45 14.54 -24.30 -34.05
C LEU A 45 14.12 -23.04 -34.80
N TYR A 46 12.97 -22.44 -34.45
CA TYR A 46 12.50 -21.18 -35.02
C TYR A 46 13.56 -20.07 -34.89
N ILE A 47 14.15 -19.86 -33.71
CA ILE A 47 15.21 -18.86 -33.50
C ILE A 47 16.46 -19.20 -34.33
N CYS A 48 16.92 -20.46 -34.25
CA CYS A 48 18.15 -20.89 -34.91
C CYS A 48 18.07 -20.74 -36.44
N LEU A 49 16.88 -20.85 -37.05
CA LEU A 49 16.70 -20.68 -38.50
C LEU A 49 17.07 -19.27 -38.99
N PHE A 50 16.95 -18.22 -38.17
CA PHE A 50 17.35 -16.86 -38.56
C PHE A 50 18.87 -16.67 -38.69
N PHE A 51 19.66 -17.58 -38.09
CA PHE A 51 21.10 -17.64 -38.28
C PHE A 51 21.51 -18.42 -39.54
N ALA A 52 20.57 -19.10 -40.21
CA ALA A 52 20.76 -19.82 -41.47
C ALA A 52 19.72 -19.38 -42.54
N PRO A 53 19.77 -18.10 -43.00
CA PRO A 53 18.72 -17.53 -43.87
C PRO A 53 18.57 -18.24 -45.22
N SER A 54 19.60 -18.96 -45.70
CA SER A 54 19.50 -19.79 -46.90
C SER A 54 18.43 -20.88 -46.77
N ILE A 55 18.23 -21.44 -45.57
CA ILE A 55 17.19 -22.45 -45.32
C ILE A 55 15.80 -21.83 -45.50
N LEU A 56 15.59 -20.65 -44.92
CA LEU A 56 14.30 -19.93 -44.96
C LEU A 56 13.94 -19.43 -46.38
N HIS A 57 14.91 -19.05 -47.22
CA HIS A 57 14.67 -18.52 -48.56
C HIS A 57 14.68 -19.58 -49.67
N THR A 58 15.64 -20.52 -49.68
CA THR A 58 15.92 -21.36 -50.87
C THR A 58 15.72 -22.87 -50.64
N GLN A 59 15.86 -23.39 -49.42
CA GLN A 59 15.82 -24.84 -49.16
C GLN A 59 14.41 -25.35 -48.86
N THR A 60 13.57 -25.45 -49.91
CA THR A 60 12.15 -25.85 -49.81
C THR A 60 11.95 -27.23 -49.17
N ALA A 61 12.74 -28.24 -49.55
CA ALA A 61 12.61 -29.60 -49.01
C ALA A 61 12.88 -29.65 -47.50
N LYS A 62 13.94 -28.98 -47.03
CA LYS A 62 14.28 -28.93 -45.60
C LYS A 62 13.23 -28.15 -44.80
N MET A 63 12.72 -27.04 -45.34
CA MET A 63 11.66 -26.29 -44.67
C MET A 63 10.35 -27.09 -44.58
N ARG A 64 10.00 -27.86 -45.62
CA ARG A 64 8.84 -28.75 -45.59
C ARG A 64 8.97 -29.80 -44.47
N GLU A 65 10.11 -30.49 -44.40
CA GLU A 65 10.39 -31.46 -43.34
C GLU A 65 10.29 -30.83 -41.93
N ILE A 66 10.81 -29.61 -41.76
CA ILE A 66 10.70 -28.87 -40.50
C ILE A 66 9.23 -28.58 -40.15
N VAL A 67 8.45 -28.05 -41.10
CA VAL A 67 7.04 -27.72 -40.87
C VAL A 67 6.21 -28.96 -40.59
N ASP A 68 6.36 -30.02 -41.37
CA ASP A 68 5.61 -31.27 -41.18
C ASP A 68 5.92 -31.93 -39.83
N LYS A 69 7.16 -31.82 -39.36
CA LYS A 69 7.58 -32.40 -38.06
C LYS A 69 7.12 -31.53 -36.87
N TYR A 70 7.38 -30.23 -36.90
CA TYR A 70 7.26 -29.34 -35.74
C TYR A 70 6.03 -28.41 -35.75
N PHE A 71 5.51 -28.06 -36.93
CA PHE A 71 4.41 -27.12 -37.11
C PHE A 71 3.24 -27.67 -37.98
N PRO A 72 2.81 -28.94 -37.82
CA PRO A 72 1.73 -29.51 -38.63
C PRO A 72 0.34 -28.96 -38.27
N ASP A 73 0.17 -28.53 -37.01
CA ASP A 73 -1.07 -28.04 -36.41
C ASP A 73 -0.86 -26.80 -35.53
N ASN A 74 0.39 -26.35 -35.35
CA ASN A 74 0.78 -25.22 -34.51
C ASN A 74 1.50 -24.15 -35.33
N TRP A 75 0.82 -23.04 -35.62
CA TRP A 75 1.40 -21.87 -36.31
C TRP A 75 1.52 -20.64 -35.41
N VAL A 76 0.96 -20.69 -34.20
CA VAL A 76 1.24 -19.76 -33.11
C VAL A 76 2.09 -20.48 -32.08
N ILE A 77 3.31 -20.01 -31.86
CA ILE A 77 4.29 -20.66 -30.98
C ILE A 77 4.66 -19.76 -29.82
N SER A 78 5.01 -20.33 -28.68
CA SER A 78 5.58 -19.61 -27.54
C SER A 78 7.09 -19.85 -27.48
N ILE A 79 7.88 -18.77 -27.49
CA ILE A 79 9.34 -18.84 -27.48
C ILE A 79 9.87 -18.91 -26.05
N TYR A 80 9.48 -17.96 -25.22
CA TYR A 80 9.94 -17.86 -23.84
C TYR A 80 8.91 -17.08 -23.01
N MET A 81 8.51 -17.63 -21.86
CA MET A 81 7.62 -17.00 -20.88
C MET A 81 6.48 -16.18 -21.51
N GLY A 82 5.61 -16.81 -22.28
CA GLY A 82 4.44 -16.15 -22.88
C GLY A 82 4.71 -15.31 -24.13
N ILE A 83 5.97 -15.07 -24.52
CA ILE A 83 6.28 -14.39 -25.79
C ILE A 83 5.86 -15.28 -26.95
N THR A 84 4.74 -14.93 -27.56
CA THR A 84 4.18 -15.65 -28.69
C THR A 84 4.64 -15.07 -30.02
N VAL A 85 4.79 -15.94 -31.02
CA VAL A 85 5.06 -15.56 -32.41
C VAL A 85 4.07 -16.27 -33.33
N ASN A 86 3.51 -15.51 -34.26
CA ASN A 86 2.72 -16.04 -35.36
C ASN A 86 3.64 -16.32 -36.56
N LEU A 87 3.74 -17.59 -36.97
CA LEU A 87 4.57 -18.01 -38.09
C LEU A 87 4.07 -17.44 -39.42
N ILE A 88 2.77 -17.13 -39.55
CA ILE A 88 2.20 -16.51 -40.75
C ILE A 88 2.86 -15.15 -41.00
N ASP A 89 3.02 -14.36 -39.95
CA ASP A 89 3.59 -13.01 -40.05
C ASP A 89 5.13 -13.05 -40.12
N SER A 90 5.76 -13.78 -39.19
CA SER A 90 7.22 -13.84 -39.09
C SER A 90 7.89 -14.51 -40.29
N TRP A 91 7.20 -15.45 -40.96
CA TRP A 91 7.73 -16.12 -42.15
C TRP A 91 7.28 -15.52 -43.48
N GLU A 92 6.44 -14.48 -43.49
CA GLU A 92 5.98 -13.82 -44.71
C GLU A 92 7.11 -13.40 -45.68
N PRO A 93 8.25 -12.82 -45.24
CA PRO A 93 9.32 -12.43 -46.16
C PRO A 93 10.16 -13.61 -46.70
N TYR A 94 9.95 -14.84 -46.21
CA TYR A 94 10.78 -16.01 -46.51
C TYR A 94 10.04 -17.02 -47.40
N LYS A 95 10.40 -17.05 -48.70
CA LYS A 95 9.70 -17.85 -49.72
C LYS A 95 9.57 -19.34 -49.38
N ALA A 96 10.66 -20.02 -49.00
CA ALA A 96 10.64 -21.45 -48.69
C ALA A 96 9.81 -21.75 -47.43
N ALA A 97 9.94 -20.93 -46.39
CA ALA A 97 9.17 -21.06 -45.14
C ALA A 97 7.66 -20.82 -45.36
N ARG A 98 7.29 -19.73 -46.04
CA ARG A 98 5.90 -19.42 -46.39
C ARG A 98 5.24 -20.52 -47.23
N THR A 99 5.98 -21.07 -48.18
CA THR A 99 5.47 -22.17 -49.03
C THR A 99 5.26 -23.44 -48.21
N ALA A 100 6.19 -23.77 -47.30
CA ALA A 100 6.06 -24.93 -46.43
C ALA A 100 4.85 -24.84 -45.47
N LEU A 101 4.58 -23.64 -44.93
CA LEU A 101 3.47 -23.40 -44.00
C LEU A 101 2.08 -23.41 -44.68
N THR A 102 2.01 -23.32 -46.02
CA THR A 102 0.73 -23.18 -46.73
C THR A 102 -0.19 -24.38 -46.53
N ASN A 103 0.35 -25.61 -46.49
CA ASN A 103 -0.42 -26.83 -46.26
C ASN A 103 -1.06 -26.85 -44.86
N THR A 104 -0.30 -26.42 -43.83
CA THR A 104 -0.80 -26.31 -42.45
C THR A 104 -1.98 -25.34 -42.36
N LEU A 105 -1.96 -24.26 -43.14
CA LEU A 105 -2.95 -23.18 -43.09
C LEU A 105 -4.13 -23.37 -44.05
N GLU A 106 -4.25 -24.53 -44.69
CA GLU A 106 -5.41 -24.82 -45.54
C GLU A 106 -6.70 -24.79 -44.71
N SER A 107 -7.75 -24.13 -45.22
CA SER A 107 -9.01 -23.93 -44.48
C SER A 107 -9.64 -25.25 -44.02
N ALA A 108 -9.53 -26.32 -44.83
CA ALA A 108 -10.00 -27.65 -44.44
C ALA A 108 -9.22 -28.23 -43.24
N ASN A 109 -7.89 -28.07 -43.23
CA ASN A 109 -7.04 -28.54 -42.14
C ASN A 109 -7.29 -27.73 -40.85
N VAL A 110 -7.34 -26.40 -40.96
CA VAL A 110 -7.66 -25.51 -39.83
C VAL A 110 -9.01 -25.87 -39.22
N LYS A 111 -10.02 -26.13 -40.05
CA LYS A 111 -11.36 -26.53 -39.61
C LYS A 111 -11.35 -27.89 -38.91
N ASP A 112 -10.65 -28.89 -39.45
CA ASP A 112 -10.54 -30.22 -38.82
C ASP A 112 -9.90 -30.13 -37.44
N ILE A 113 -8.77 -29.42 -37.34
CA ILE A 113 -8.03 -29.24 -36.07
C ILE A 113 -8.90 -28.46 -35.05
N ALA A 114 -9.50 -27.34 -35.46
CA ALA A 114 -10.35 -26.53 -34.58
C ALA A 114 -11.57 -27.32 -34.07
N THR A 115 -12.24 -28.07 -34.95
CA THR A 115 -13.39 -28.90 -34.59
C THR A 115 -12.99 -30.03 -33.65
N ARG A 116 -11.80 -30.62 -33.85
CA ARG A 116 -11.25 -31.67 -32.98
C ARG A 116 -11.06 -31.17 -31.55
N TYR A 117 -10.41 -30.02 -31.37
CA TYR A 117 -10.20 -29.45 -30.04
C TYR A 117 -11.50 -28.97 -29.38
N ALA A 118 -12.48 -28.48 -30.16
CA ALA A 118 -13.81 -28.18 -29.66
C ALA A 118 -14.52 -29.42 -29.08
N ASN A 119 -14.50 -30.53 -29.83
CA ASN A 119 -15.07 -31.80 -29.39
C ASN A 119 -14.35 -32.36 -28.15
N ARG A 120 -13.03 -32.22 -28.06
CA ARG A 120 -12.26 -32.60 -26.87
C ARG A 120 -12.66 -31.76 -25.66
N MET A 121 -12.75 -30.43 -25.80
CA MET A 121 -13.16 -29.53 -24.72
C MET A 121 -14.54 -29.90 -24.15
N GLN A 122 -15.53 -30.18 -25.02
CA GLN A 122 -16.87 -30.60 -24.60
C GLN A 122 -16.89 -31.92 -23.81
N LYS A 123 -15.95 -32.83 -24.06
CA LYS A 123 -15.80 -34.09 -23.31
C LYS A 123 -15.00 -33.92 -22.02
N LEU A 124 -13.93 -33.13 -22.05
CA LEU A 124 -12.99 -32.99 -20.94
C LEU A 124 -13.55 -32.20 -19.76
N ILE A 125 -14.35 -31.16 -20.00
CA ILE A 125 -14.98 -30.37 -18.93
C ILE A 125 -15.84 -31.26 -18.00
N PRO A 126 -16.87 -31.97 -18.48
CA PRO A 126 -17.70 -32.81 -17.60
C PRO A 126 -16.91 -33.99 -17.00
N HIS A 127 -15.96 -34.55 -17.74
CA HIS A 127 -15.14 -35.66 -17.24
C HIS A 127 -14.24 -35.23 -16.08
N THR A 128 -13.56 -34.08 -16.20
CA THR A 128 -12.73 -33.53 -15.13
C THR A 128 -13.56 -33.11 -13.92
N GLN A 129 -14.75 -32.52 -14.12
CA GLN A 129 -15.68 -32.24 -13.03
C GLN A 129 -16.09 -33.51 -12.27
N GLN A 130 -16.40 -34.60 -12.98
CA GLN A 130 -16.76 -35.88 -12.35
C GLN A 130 -15.61 -36.45 -11.50
N LEU A 131 -14.39 -36.41 -12.01
CA LEU A 131 -13.20 -36.86 -11.27
C LEU A 131 -12.90 -35.98 -10.06
N LEU A 132 -13.22 -34.69 -10.12
CA LEU A 132 -12.99 -33.76 -9.02
C LEU A 132 -14.02 -33.86 -7.88
N LYS A 133 -15.16 -34.54 -8.09
CA LYS A 133 -16.15 -34.80 -7.04
C LYS A 133 -15.54 -35.61 -5.89
N GLU A 134 -16.05 -35.38 -4.68
CA GLU A 134 -15.62 -36.12 -3.50
C GLU A 134 -15.84 -37.62 -3.66
N GLY A 135 -14.86 -38.42 -3.22
CA GLY A 135 -14.89 -39.88 -3.32
C GLY A 135 -14.52 -40.47 -4.69
N ALA A 136 -14.44 -39.68 -5.77
CA ALA A 136 -14.05 -40.19 -7.09
C ALA A 136 -12.55 -40.50 -7.19
N LEU A 137 -11.71 -39.60 -6.66
CA LEU A 137 -10.25 -39.75 -6.59
C LEU A 137 -9.84 -40.27 -5.20
N THR A 138 -9.71 -41.59 -5.07
CA THR A 138 -9.12 -42.25 -3.91
C THR A 138 -7.70 -42.74 -4.24
N GLU A 139 -6.84 -42.93 -3.23
CA GLU A 139 -5.48 -43.45 -3.43
C GLU A 139 -5.49 -44.76 -4.23
N GLU A 140 -6.41 -45.67 -3.90
CA GLU A 140 -6.57 -46.95 -4.57
C GLU A 140 -7.00 -46.81 -6.04
N ASN A 141 -8.01 -45.99 -6.32
CA ASN A 141 -8.50 -45.77 -7.69
C ASN A 141 -7.41 -45.16 -8.58
N VAL A 142 -6.61 -44.24 -8.04
CA VAL A 142 -5.51 -43.60 -8.78
C VAL A 142 -4.40 -44.60 -9.07
N LEU A 143 -4.03 -45.46 -8.11
CA LEU A 143 -3.00 -46.49 -8.29
C LEU A 143 -3.44 -47.61 -9.25
N ASP A 144 -4.71 -47.99 -9.24
CA ASP A 144 -5.24 -49.00 -10.17
C ASP A 144 -5.38 -48.45 -11.60
N HIS A 145 -5.47 -47.12 -11.77
CA HIS A 145 -5.75 -46.46 -13.05
C HIS A 145 -4.76 -45.34 -13.42
N VAL A 146 -3.49 -45.44 -13.01
CA VAL A 146 -2.45 -44.41 -13.24
C VAL A 146 -2.39 -43.96 -14.70
N SER A 147 -2.43 -44.90 -15.64
CA SER A 147 -2.36 -44.61 -17.08
C SER A 147 -3.56 -43.80 -17.57
N LYS A 148 -4.79 -44.16 -17.17
CA LYS A 148 -6.01 -43.44 -17.52
C LYS A 148 -5.99 -42.02 -16.96
N VAL A 149 -5.64 -41.87 -15.68
CA VAL A 149 -5.57 -40.58 -14.99
C VAL A 149 -4.54 -39.66 -15.66
N THR A 150 -3.34 -40.17 -15.94
CA THR A 150 -2.27 -39.40 -16.60
C THR A 150 -2.65 -39.01 -18.03
N ASN A 151 -3.38 -39.86 -18.75
CA ASN A 151 -3.88 -39.55 -20.09
C ASN A 151 -4.89 -38.40 -20.07
N VAL A 152 -5.79 -38.34 -19.08
CA VAL A 152 -6.72 -37.21 -18.94
C VAL A 152 -5.95 -35.90 -18.70
N VAL A 153 -4.91 -35.92 -17.85
CA VAL A 153 -4.05 -34.74 -17.62
C VAL A 153 -3.38 -34.28 -18.92
N ARG A 154 -2.86 -35.21 -19.73
CA ARG A 154 -2.25 -34.90 -21.04
C ARG A 154 -3.24 -34.25 -21.99
N GLU A 155 -4.40 -34.87 -22.18
CA GLU A 155 -5.44 -34.37 -23.07
C GLU A 155 -5.91 -32.95 -22.69
N CYS A 156 -6.05 -32.70 -21.39
CA CYS A 156 -6.40 -31.36 -20.89
C CYS A 156 -5.34 -30.32 -21.23
N ASN A 157 -4.06 -30.59 -20.95
CA ASN A 157 -2.98 -29.64 -21.20
C ASN A 157 -2.73 -29.37 -22.68
N VAL A 158 -2.78 -30.41 -23.52
CA VAL A 158 -2.64 -30.27 -24.99
C VAL A 158 -3.78 -29.41 -25.54
N THR A 159 -5.02 -29.69 -25.12
CA THR A 159 -6.20 -28.92 -25.54
C THR A 159 -6.13 -27.46 -25.09
N LEU A 160 -5.77 -27.21 -23.83
CA LEU A 160 -5.59 -25.86 -23.29
C LEU A 160 -4.50 -25.08 -24.04
N ARG A 161 -3.34 -25.71 -24.28
CA ARG A 161 -2.23 -25.09 -24.99
C ARG A 161 -2.62 -24.64 -26.38
N TRP A 162 -3.26 -25.52 -27.13
CA TRP A 162 -3.65 -25.21 -28.51
C TRP A 162 -4.68 -24.08 -28.57
N LEU A 163 -5.75 -24.16 -27.76
CA LEU A 163 -6.82 -23.16 -27.72
C LEU A 163 -6.32 -21.79 -27.26
N MET A 164 -5.54 -21.73 -26.18
CA MET A 164 -5.03 -20.47 -25.65
C MET A 164 -4.08 -19.79 -26.63
N LEU A 165 -3.20 -20.53 -27.32
CA LEU A 165 -2.28 -19.95 -28.31
C LEU A 165 -3.02 -19.46 -29.56
N HIS A 166 -3.87 -20.30 -30.17
CA HIS A 166 -4.47 -20.02 -31.47
C HIS A 166 -5.69 -19.08 -31.40
N ALA A 167 -6.28 -18.88 -30.21
CA ALA A 167 -7.31 -17.86 -29.98
C ALA A 167 -6.74 -16.54 -29.40
N SER A 168 -5.46 -16.49 -29.04
CA SER A 168 -4.86 -15.29 -28.43
C SER A 168 -4.74 -14.11 -29.41
N THR A 169 -4.72 -12.89 -28.87
CA THR A 169 -4.39 -11.66 -29.61
C THR A 169 -3.23 -10.90 -28.95
N PRO A 170 -2.02 -11.45 -28.95
CA PRO A 170 -0.85 -10.83 -28.35
C PRO A 170 -0.25 -9.79 -29.31
N GLY A 171 -0.78 -8.57 -29.23
CA GLY A 171 -0.10 -7.35 -29.72
C GLY A 171 -0.70 -6.68 -30.97
N VAL A 172 -0.43 -5.38 -31.08
CA VAL A 172 -0.91 -4.47 -32.15
C VAL A 172 -0.43 -4.89 -33.55
N SER A 173 0.70 -5.61 -33.65
CA SER A 173 1.30 -6.02 -34.93
C SER A 173 0.52 -7.09 -35.67
N TRP A 174 -0.21 -7.98 -34.97
CA TRP A 174 -0.89 -9.12 -35.60
C TRP A 174 -2.19 -8.69 -36.31
N GLU A 175 -2.84 -7.64 -35.80
CA GLU A 175 -4.07 -7.09 -36.39
C GLU A 175 -3.83 -6.40 -37.73
N GLY A 176 -2.60 -5.95 -38.00
CA GLY A 176 -2.21 -5.37 -39.29
C GLY A 176 -2.17 -6.39 -40.44
N ASN A 177 -1.99 -7.68 -40.14
CA ASN A 177 -1.88 -8.73 -41.15
C ASN A 177 -3.23 -9.43 -41.39
N LYS A 178 -3.85 -9.16 -42.55
CA LYS A 178 -5.18 -9.69 -42.92
C LYS A 178 -5.27 -11.21 -42.85
N ARG A 179 -4.20 -11.94 -43.23
CA ARG A 179 -4.20 -13.41 -43.25
C ARG A 179 -4.17 -13.98 -41.84
N CYS A 180 -3.38 -13.39 -40.93
CA CYS A 180 -3.36 -13.77 -39.51
C CYS A 180 -4.75 -13.64 -38.88
N LYS A 181 -5.41 -12.50 -39.13
CA LYS A 181 -6.77 -12.25 -38.65
C LYS A 181 -7.77 -13.25 -39.20
N GLN A 182 -7.76 -13.51 -40.51
CA GLN A 182 -8.67 -14.45 -41.16
C GLN A 182 -8.57 -15.87 -40.59
N ILE A 183 -7.35 -16.40 -40.44
CA ILE A 183 -7.14 -17.74 -39.89
C ILE A 183 -7.58 -17.81 -38.42
N ARG A 184 -7.27 -16.79 -37.62
CA ARG A 184 -7.71 -16.72 -36.22
C ARG A 184 -9.23 -16.67 -36.10
N ASP A 185 -9.88 -15.81 -36.86
CA ASP A 185 -11.34 -15.66 -36.84
C ASP A 185 -12.01 -16.97 -37.29
N GLN A 186 -11.40 -17.69 -38.24
CA GLN A 186 -11.82 -19.05 -38.59
C GLN A 186 -11.63 -20.04 -37.43
N VAL A 187 -10.50 -20.04 -36.74
CA VAL A 187 -10.29 -20.88 -35.54
C VAL A 187 -11.33 -20.58 -34.46
N ILE A 188 -11.59 -19.32 -34.15
CA ILE A 188 -12.58 -18.91 -33.15
C ILE A 188 -13.97 -19.45 -33.50
N THR A 189 -14.34 -19.36 -34.78
CA THR A 189 -15.65 -19.81 -35.29
C THR A 189 -15.76 -21.34 -35.28
N ASP A 190 -14.80 -22.04 -35.89
CA ASP A 190 -14.81 -23.50 -36.05
C ASP A 190 -14.60 -24.22 -34.70
N ALA A 191 -13.79 -23.64 -33.79
CA ALA A 191 -13.60 -24.18 -32.45
C ALA A 191 -14.76 -23.84 -31.49
N LYS A 192 -15.73 -23.02 -31.91
CA LYS A 192 -16.78 -22.44 -31.05
C LYS A 192 -16.20 -21.86 -29.76
N TYR A 193 -15.12 -21.10 -29.92
CA TYR A 193 -14.30 -20.67 -28.80
C TYR A 193 -15.11 -19.79 -27.83
N ASN A 194 -15.19 -20.23 -26.57
CA ASN A 194 -15.76 -19.49 -25.47
C ASN A 194 -14.71 -19.34 -24.36
N PRO A 195 -14.24 -18.12 -24.06
CA PRO A 195 -13.26 -17.87 -23.00
C PRO A 195 -13.66 -18.48 -21.64
N LEU A 196 -14.96 -18.50 -21.31
CA LEU A 196 -15.45 -19.07 -20.05
C LEU A 196 -15.25 -20.59 -19.98
N GLN A 197 -15.46 -21.30 -21.08
CA GLN A 197 -15.27 -22.76 -21.14
C GLN A 197 -13.79 -23.14 -21.09
N VAL A 198 -12.93 -22.36 -21.77
CA VAL A 198 -11.48 -22.57 -21.71
C VAL A 198 -10.96 -22.27 -20.31
N PHE A 199 -11.44 -21.21 -19.68
CA PHE A 199 -11.13 -20.88 -18.29
C PHE A 199 -11.60 -21.97 -17.30
N GLU A 200 -12.82 -22.49 -17.48
CA GLU A 200 -13.34 -23.59 -16.68
C GLU A 200 -12.48 -24.86 -16.82
N LEU A 201 -12.09 -25.21 -18.05
CA LEU A 201 -11.18 -26.32 -18.29
C LEU A 201 -9.83 -26.07 -17.60
N LEU A 202 -9.29 -24.85 -17.65
CA LEU A 202 -8.03 -24.48 -16.98
C LEU A 202 -8.14 -24.66 -15.45
N LEU A 203 -9.22 -24.19 -14.85
CA LEU A 203 -9.48 -24.34 -13.41
C LEU A 203 -9.55 -25.83 -13.01
N ASN A 204 -10.35 -26.61 -13.73
CA ASN A 204 -10.50 -28.04 -13.46
C ASN A 204 -9.18 -28.78 -13.64
N THR A 205 -8.44 -28.46 -14.71
CA THR A 205 -7.14 -29.09 -15.00
C THR A 205 -6.11 -28.78 -13.91
N ALA A 206 -6.00 -27.50 -13.50
CA ALA A 206 -5.08 -27.11 -12.44
C ALA A 206 -5.42 -27.76 -11.09
N GLN A 207 -6.70 -27.81 -10.73
CA GLN A 207 -7.15 -28.48 -9.50
C GLN A 207 -6.91 -29.99 -9.54
N PHE A 208 -7.18 -30.62 -10.68
CA PHE A 208 -6.98 -32.05 -10.89
C PHE A 208 -5.50 -32.44 -10.81
N GLU A 209 -4.63 -31.70 -11.49
CA GLU A 209 -3.18 -31.87 -11.40
C GLU A 209 -2.66 -31.71 -9.98
N LEU A 210 -3.12 -30.68 -9.26
CA LEU A 210 -2.67 -30.44 -7.89
C LEU A 210 -3.05 -31.61 -6.97
N LYS A 211 -4.31 -32.07 -7.02
CA LYS A 211 -4.77 -33.24 -6.25
C LYS A 211 -3.93 -34.48 -6.53
N ILE A 212 -3.70 -34.79 -7.82
CA ILE A 212 -2.91 -35.97 -8.21
C ILE A 212 -1.46 -35.83 -7.74
N LYS A 213 -0.83 -34.68 -7.95
CA LYS A 213 0.56 -34.42 -7.51
C LYS A 213 0.69 -34.56 -5.99
N GLU A 214 -0.25 -34.02 -5.21
CA GLU A 214 -0.26 -34.13 -3.76
C GLU A 214 -0.44 -35.59 -3.30
N MET A 215 -1.38 -36.34 -3.90
CA MET A 215 -1.59 -37.76 -3.61
C MET A 215 -0.33 -38.60 -3.92
N PHE A 216 0.29 -38.43 -5.09
CA PHE A 216 1.50 -39.19 -5.42
C PHE A 216 2.69 -38.82 -4.54
N LYS A 217 2.86 -37.55 -4.18
CA LYS A 217 3.90 -37.13 -3.22
C LYS A 217 3.69 -37.78 -1.86
N HIS A 218 2.45 -37.80 -1.37
CA HIS A 218 2.10 -38.46 -0.11
C HIS A 218 2.39 -39.97 -0.17
N LEU A 219 1.93 -40.63 -1.23
CA LEU A 219 2.14 -42.06 -1.47
C LEU A 219 3.62 -42.44 -1.59
N LEU A 220 4.45 -41.60 -2.22
CA LEU A 220 5.90 -41.80 -2.28
C LEU A 220 6.57 -41.65 -0.92
N MET A 221 6.16 -40.65 -0.12
CA MET A 221 6.73 -40.42 1.21
C MET A 221 6.39 -41.57 2.17
N GLU A 222 5.18 -42.13 2.07
CA GLU A 222 4.74 -43.25 2.91
C GLU A 222 5.10 -44.64 2.36
N LYS A 223 5.67 -44.71 1.14
CA LYS A 223 5.89 -45.97 0.39
C LYS A 223 6.59 -47.03 1.23
N GLN A 224 7.73 -46.68 1.84
CA GLN A 224 8.52 -47.62 2.65
C GLN A 224 7.76 -48.07 3.90
N ASN A 225 7.10 -47.12 4.59
CA ASN A 225 6.38 -47.40 5.82
C ASN A 225 5.16 -48.32 5.58
N LYS A 226 4.39 -48.06 4.50
CA LYS A 226 3.26 -48.90 4.10
C LYS A 226 3.71 -50.30 3.69
N TRP A 227 4.81 -50.41 2.95
CA TRP A 227 5.38 -51.71 2.58
C TRP A 227 5.76 -52.56 3.79
N GLU A 228 6.53 -52.00 4.73
CA GLU A 228 6.94 -52.74 5.94
C GLU A 228 5.75 -53.10 6.84
N LYS A 229 4.76 -52.20 6.95
CA LYS A 229 3.54 -52.48 7.71
C LYS A 229 2.79 -53.69 7.14
N TYR A 230 2.48 -53.69 5.84
CA TYR A 230 1.73 -54.78 5.22
C TYR A 230 2.52 -56.09 5.15
N LYS A 231 3.85 -56.00 4.99
CA LYS A 231 4.74 -57.17 5.09
C LYS A 231 4.68 -57.80 6.49
N LYS A 232 4.74 -56.96 7.53
CA LYS A 232 4.67 -57.40 8.92
C LYS A 232 3.31 -58.00 9.24
N GLU A 233 2.22 -57.28 9.01
CA GLU A 233 0.85 -57.76 9.27
C GLU A 233 0.52 -59.04 8.48
N GLY A 234 0.91 -59.11 7.20
CA GLY A 234 0.73 -60.30 6.38
C GLY A 234 1.55 -61.51 6.86
N SER A 235 2.76 -61.30 7.36
CA SER A 235 3.61 -62.36 7.92
C SER A 235 3.09 -62.82 9.29
N GLU A 236 2.71 -61.90 10.17
CA GLU A 236 2.15 -62.19 11.50
C GLU A 236 0.84 -62.99 11.40
N HIS A 237 -0.08 -62.61 10.51
CA HIS A 237 -1.31 -63.39 10.28
C HIS A 237 -1.02 -64.83 9.80
N MET A 238 0.01 -65.03 8.97
CA MET A 238 0.42 -66.38 8.54
C MET A 238 1.08 -67.18 9.67
N ILE A 239 1.86 -66.53 10.55
CA ILE A 239 2.40 -67.15 11.77
C ILE A 239 1.26 -67.56 12.70
N GLU A 240 0.31 -66.67 12.96
CA GLU A 240 -0.85 -66.97 13.81
C GLU A 240 -1.69 -68.12 13.26
N LEU A 241 -1.92 -68.16 11.94
CA LEU A 241 -2.58 -69.30 11.29
C LEU A 241 -1.76 -70.57 11.44
N SER A 242 -0.43 -70.52 11.29
CA SER A 242 0.42 -71.69 11.53
C SER A 242 0.23 -72.22 12.96
N GLU A 243 0.25 -71.35 13.98
CA GLU A 243 0.08 -71.73 15.38
C GLU A 243 -1.29 -72.35 15.68
N VAL A 244 -2.36 -71.96 14.98
CA VAL A 244 -3.69 -72.58 15.10
C VAL A 244 -3.66 -74.07 14.71
N PHE A 245 -2.86 -74.46 13.72
CA PHE A 245 -2.74 -75.86 13.28
C PHE A 245 -1.67 -76.67 14.03
N SER A 246 -0.89 -76.03 14.92
CA SER A 246 0.16 -76.69 15.73
C SER A 246 -0.38 -77.62 16.83
N GLY A 247 -1.66 -77.46 17.21
CA GLY A 247 -2.30 -78.18 18.31
C GLY A 247 -1.93 -77.68 19.71
N THR A 248 -1.15 -76.60 19.82
CA THR A 248 -0.69 -76.04 21.11
C THR A 248 -1.63 -74.98 21.72
N LYS A 249 -2.52 -74.39 20.92
CA LYS A 249 -3.52 -73.41 21.37
C LYS A 249 -4.88 -74.08 21.65
N PRO A 250 -5.31 -74.20 22.92
CA PRO A 250 -6.52 -74.98 23.29
C PRO A 250 -7.86 -74.34 22.91
N LEU A 251 -7.88 -73.09 22.43
CA LEU A 251 -9.10 -72.30 22.17
C LEU A 251 -9.65 -72.43 20.74
N SER A 252 -8.90 -73.01 19.79
CA SER A 252 -9.35 -73.20 18.40
C SER A 252 -9.88 -74.63 18.21
N ARG A 253 -11.16 -74.78 17.80
CA ARG A 253 -11.82 -76.06 17.46
C ARG A 253 -11.29 -76.68 16.15
N VAL A 254 -9.98 -76.58 15.91
CA VAL A 254 -9.30 -76.96 14.67
C VAL A 254 -8.40 -78.15 14.99
N GLU A 255 -8.52 -79.22 14.21
CA GLU A 255 -7.68 -80.41 14.37
C GLU A 255 -6.22 -80.12 13.98
N LYS A 256 -5.29 -80.70 14.73
CA LYS A 256 -3.85 -80.56 14.45
C LYS A 256 -3.55 -81.12 13.06
N ASN A 257 -2.86 -80.32 12.24
CA ASN A 257 -2.43 -80.72 10.90
C ASN A 257 -1.00 -80.24 10.64
N ASP A 258 -0.04 -81.17 10.73
CA ASP A 258 1.40 -80.86 10.60
C ASP A 258 1.75 -80.34 9.19
N ASN A 259 1.01 -80.75 8.15
CA ASN A 259 1.23 -80.28 6.79
C ASN A 259 0.77 -78.82 6.60
N GLN A 260 -0.38 -78.45 7.15
CA GLN A 260 -0.88 -77.07 7.10
C GLN A 260 -0.06 -76.14 8.00
N TYR A 261 0.38 -76.61 9.17
CA TYR A 261 1.34 -75.90 10.03
C TYR A 261 2.61 -75.52 9.26
N ALA A 262 3.27 -76.51 8.63
CA ALA A 262 4.50 -76.28 7.88
C ALA A 262 4.28 -75.35 6.68
N TRP A 263 3.13 -75.47 6.00
CA TRP A 263 2.79 -74.63 4.85
C TRP A 263 2.59 -73.15 5.23
N PHE A 264 1.80 -72.85 6.28
CA PHE A 264 1.59 -71.47 6.74
C PHE A 264 2.86 -70.84 7.31
N ALA A 265 3.69 -71.62 8.01
CA ALA A 265 5.00 -71.17 8.50
C ALA A 265 5.97 -70.86 7.35
N ASP A 266 5.99 -71.68 6.30
CA ASP A 266 6.79 -71.40 5.10
C ASP A 266 6.26 -70.17 4.36
N MET A 267 4.95 -70.01 4.25
CA MET A 267 4.34 -68.79 3.68
C MET A 267 4.71 -67.53 4.45
N ALA A 268 4.66 -67.56 5.78
CA ALA A 268 5.11 -66.45 6.61
C ALA A 268 6.58 -66.09 6.34
N LYS A 269 7.45 -67.10 6.20
CA LYS A 269 8.88 -66.92 5.87
C LYS A 269 9.08 -66.36 4.47
N GLN A 270 8.29 -66.82 3.49
CA GLN A 270 8.32 -66.30 2.13
C GLN A 270 7.86 -64.84 2.07
N ILE A 271 6.80 -64.45 2.79
CA ILE A 271 6.37 -63.05 2.93
C ILE A 271 7.47 -62.23 3.64
N GLY A 272 8.06 -62.74 4.72
CA GLY A 272 9.17 -62.11 5.43
C GLY A 272 10.43 -61.90 4.58
N SER A 273 10.65 -62.75 3.56
CA SER A 273 11.77 -62.63 2.61
C SER A 273 11.58 -61.59 1.50
N LEU A 274 10.40 -60.97 1.39
CA LEU A 274 10.13 -59.97 0.35
C LEU A 274 10.98 -58.71 0.60
N ASN A 275 11.73 -58.29 -0.42
CA ASN A 275 12.58 -57.10 -0.35
C ASN A 275 11.98 -55.96 -1.18
N HIS A 276 11.99 -54.75 -0.61
CA HIS A 276 11.54 -53.53 -1.29
C HIS A 276 12.48 -53.11 -2.43
N GLU A 277 13.80 -53.32 -2.29
CA GLU A 277 14.79 -52.91 -3.28
C GLU A 277 14.68 -53.69 -4.60
N ASP A 278 14.24 -54.95 -4.52
CA ASP A 278 14.12 -55.87 -5.67
C ASP A 278 12.68 -55.93 -6.20
N ALA A 279 12.17 -54.78 -6.62
CA ALA A 279 10.74 -54.58 -6.93
C ALA A 279 10.15 -55.59 -7.94
N THR A 280 10.93 -55.99 -8.95
CA THR A 280 10.46 -56.90 -10.00
C THR A 280 10.38 -58.35 -9.52
N ALA A 281 11.37 -58.80 -8.74
CA ALA A 281 11.41 -60.16 -8.22
C ALA A 281 10.39 -60.35 -7.09
N SER A 282 10.34 -59.40 -6.15
CA SER A 282 9.35 -59.38 -5.06
C SER A 282 7.92 -59.27 -5.60
N GLY A 283 7.69 -58.46 -6.65
CA GLY A 283 6.38 -58.36 -7.30
C GLY A 283 5.88 -59.69 -7.87
N ARG A 284 6.74 -60.44 -8.60
CA ARG A 284 6.38 -61.78 -9.13
C ARG A 284 6.11 -62.78 -8.00
N LYS A 285 6.93 -62.75 -6.96
CA LYS A 285 6.78 -63.62 -5.79
C LYS A 285 5.47 -63.35 -5.05
N ILE A 286 5.07 -62.09 -4.89
CA ILE A 286 3.78 -61.74 -4.28
C ILE A 286 2.60 -62.28 -5.10
N VAL A 287 2.64 -62.19 -6.43
CA VAL A 287 1.58 -62.74 -7.29
C VAL A 287 1.45 -64.26 -7.10
N GLN A 288 2.58 -64.97 -7.00
CA GLN A 288 2.58 -66.41 -6.70
C GLN A 288 1.99 -66.72 -5.31
N LEU A 289 2.33 -65.92 -4.29
CA LEU A 289 1.79 -66.06 -2.94
C LEU A 289 0.26 -65.81 -2.90
N ILE A 290 -0.23 -64.81 -3.63
CA ILE A 290 -1.68 -64.54 -3.73
C ILE A 290 -2.40 -65.73 -4.38
N GLN A 291 -1.86 -66.26 -5.47
CA GLN A 291 -2.42 -67.41 -6.17
C GLN A 291 -2.44 -68.66 -5.25
N ALA A 292 -1.35 -68.91 -4.53
CA ALA A 292 -1.26 -70.02 -3.59
C ALA A 292 -2.26 -69.88 -2.43
N LEU A 293 -2.46 -68.67 -1.88
CA LEU A 293 -3.46 -68.41 -0.85
C LEU A 293 -4.89 -68.57 -1.36
N GLN A 294 -5.15 -68.27 -2.64
CA GLN A 294 -6.46 -68.44 -3.26
C GLN A 294 -6.77 -69.93 -3.48
N GLU A 295 -5.80 -70.72 -3.95
CA GLU A 295 -5.94 -72.18 -4.12
C GLU A 295 -6.14 -72.90 -2.77
N VAL A 296 -5.44 -72.45 -1.71
CA VAL A 296 -5.62 -73.03 -0.37
C VAL A 296 -7.00 -72.71 0.22
N GLN A 297 -7.59 -71.57 -0.12
CA GLN A 297 -8.93 -71.19 0.31
C GLN A 297 -10.03 -72.10 -0.29
N GLU A 298 -9.79 -72.75 -1.44
CA GLU A 298 -10.74 -73.65 -2.10
C GLU A 298 -10.80 -75.07 -1.48
N PHE A 299 -9.91 -75.40 -0.55
CA PHE A 299 -10.00 -76.67 0.20
C PHE A 299 -11.16 -76.65 1.21
N HIS A 300 -12.13 -77.56 1.03
CA HIS A 300 -13.38 -77.63 1.80
C HIS A 300 -13.24 -77.66 3.34
N GLN A 301 -12.08 -78.03 3.89
CA GLN A 301 -11.84 -78.03 5.34
C GLN A 301 -11.60 -76.62 5.90
N LEU A 302 -11.00 -75.72 5.13
CA LEU A 302 -10.60 -74.36 5.57
C LEU A 302 -11.73 -73.33 5.38
N GLU A 303 -12.65 -73.61 4.46
CA GLU A 303 -13.82 -72.77 4.17
C GLU A 303 -14.82 -72.70 5.33
N SER A 304 -14.84 -73.75 6.17
CA SER A 304 -15.76 -73.89 7.30
C SER A 304 -15.47 -72.97 8.49
N ASN A 305 -14.25 -72.43 8.61
CA ASN A 305 -13.84 -71.56 9.72
C ASN A 305 -13.73 -70.09 9.28
N LEU A 306 -14.67 -69.27 9.75
CA LEU A 306 -14.77 -67.85 9.41
C LEU A 306 -13.49 -67.06 9.72
N GLN A 307 -12.79 -67.37 10.82
CA GLN A 307 -11.60 -66.65 11.25
C GLN A 307 -10.39 -66.94 10.34
N ILE A 308 -10.24 -68.20 9.91
CA ILE A 308 -9.22 -68.60 8.95
C ILE A 308 -9.48 -67.95 7.59
N ARG A 309 -10.75 -67.94 7.15
CA ARG A 309 -11.16 -67.28 5.91
C ARG A 309 -10.88 -65.78 5.93
N GLN A 310 -11.10 -65.13 7.07
CA GLN A 310 -10.80 -63.71 7.24
C GLN A 310 -9.30 -63.43 7.18
N PHE A 311 -8.47 -64.18 7.89
CA PHE A 311 -7.01 -64.00 7.85
C PHE A 311 -6.41 -64.28 6.47
N LEU A 312 -6.91 -65.30 5.75
CA LEU A 312 -6.52 -65.54 4.36
C LEU A 312 -6.91 -64.37 3.44
N ALA A 313 -8.11 -63.81 3.62
CA ALA A 313 -8.59 -62.65 2.86
C ALA A 313 -7.77 -61.38 3.18
N ASP A 314 -7.49 -61.12 4.45
CA ASP A 314 -6.72 -59.98 4.93
C ASP A 314 -5.27 -60.06 4.44
N THR A 315 -4.62 -61.23 4.54
CA THR A 315 -3.25 -61.40 4.01
C THR A 315 -3.21 -61.24 2.50
N ARG A 316 -4.21 -61.73 1.75
CA ARG A 316 -4.32 -61.45 0.31
C ARG A 316 -4.47 -59.95 0.06
N GLN A 317 -5.29 -59.25 0.83
CA GLN A 317 -5.46 -57.81 0.72
C GLN A 317 -4.14 -57.08 1.00
N PHE A 318 -3.40 -57.44 2.05
CA PHE A 318 -2.08 -56.88 2.35
C PHE A 318 -1.09 -57.11 1.21
N LEU A 319 -1.04 -58.32 0.65
CA LEU A 319 -0.19 -58.64 -0.51
C LEU A 319 -0.59 -57.84 -1.77
N HIS A 320 -1.89 -57.63 -2.02
CA HIS A 320 -2.36 -56.73 -3.09
C HIS A 320 -1.92 -55.27 -2.85
N GLN A 321 -2.00 -54.78 -1.61
CA GLN A 321 -1.53 -53.43 -1.26
C GLN A 321 0.00 -53.31 -1.37
N MET A 322 0.75 -54.37 -1.07
CA MET A 322 2.19 -54.41 -1.30
C MET A 322 2.53 -54.27 -2.79
N ILE A 323 1.83 -54.99 -3.68
CA ILE A 323 1.99 -54.82 -5.15
C ILE A 323 1.68 -53.38 -5.57
N ARG A 324 0.59 -52.80 -5.07
CA ARG A 324 0.23 -51.40 -5.38
C ARG A 324 1.33 -50.43 -4.93
N THR A 325 1.86 -50.62 -3.73
CA THR A 325 2.91 -49.79 -3.14
C THR A 325 4.21 -49.86 -3.94
N ILE A 326 4.60 -51.05 -4.40
CA ILE A 326 5.84 -51.25 -5.18
C ILE A 326 5.79 -50.57 -6.55
N ASN A 327 4.59 -50.49 -7.15
CA ASN A 327 4.34 -49.89 -8.46
C ASN A 327 4.29 -48.36 -8.46
N ILE A 328 4.39 -47.71 -7.30
CA ILE A 328 4.50 -46.25 -7.21
C ILE A 328 5.88 -45.83 -7.74
N LYS A 329 5.89 -45.16 -8.90
CA LYS A 329 7.11 -44.68 -9.58
C LYS A 329 7.22 -43.16 -9.53
N GLU A 330 8.43 -42.66 -9.33
CA GLU A 330 8.74 -41.23 -9.43
C GLU A 330 8.54 -40.69 -10.86
N ASP A 331 8.71 -41.53 -11.87
CA ASP A 331 8.49 -41.20 -13.29
C ASP A 331 7.11 -40.59 -13.58
N VAL A 332 6.10 -40.95 -12.79
CA VAL A 332 4.75 -40.38 -12.91
C VAL A 332 4.75 -38.90 -12.55
N LEU A 333 5.45 -38.50 -11.48
CA LEU A 333 5.58 -37.10 -11.10
C LEU A 333 6.38 -36.31 -12.15
N ILE A 334 7.45 -36.88 -12.69
CA ILE A 334 8.24 -36.27 -13.78
C ILE A 334 7.35 -36.05 -15.00
N THR A 335 6.54 -37.05 -15.37
CA THR A 335 5.57 -36.94 -16.47
C THR A 335 4.55 -35.83 -16.21
N LEU A 336 3.96 -35.76 -15.01
CA LEU A 336 3.01 -34.71 -14.64
C LEU A 336 3.63 -33.31 -14.60
N GLN A 337 4.93 -33.20 -14.34
CA GLN A 337 5.67 -31.94 -14.39
C GLN A 337 5.86 -31.48 -15.84
N ILE A 338 6.31 -32.38 -16.74
CA ILE A 338 6.51 -32.08 -18.17
C ILE A 338 5.19 -31.69 -18.84
N VAL A 339 4.13 -32.45 -18.57
CA VAL A 339 2.80 -32.24 -19.18
C VAL A 339 2.09 -31.01 -18.61
N GLY A 340 2.35 -30.69 -17.34
CA GLY A 340 1.70 -29.59 -16.62
C GLY A 340 2.26 -28.20 -16.93
N ASP A 341 3.25 -28.07 -17.82
CA ASP A 341 3.88 -26.77 -18.14
C ASP A 341 2.87 -25.76 -18.72
N LEU A 342 2.80 -24.59 -18.09
CA LEU A 342 1.94 -23.47 -18.48
C LEU A 342 2.75 -22.23 -18.92
N SER A 343 4.05 -22.39 -19.19
CA SER A 343 4.95 -21.30 -19.61
C SER A 343 4.48 -20.49 -20.82
N TYR A 344 3.72 -21.12 -21.72
CA TYR A 344 3.17 -20.49 -22.92
C TYR A 344 2.06 -19.48 -22.63
N ALA A 345 1.42 -19.57 -21.47
CA ALA A 345 0.28 -18.73 -21.11
C ALA A 345 0.65 -17.52 -20.24
N TRP A 346 1.94 -17.31 -19.96
CA TRP A 346 2.41 -16.28 -19.03
C TRP A 346 1.83 -14.88 -19.32
N ASP A 347 1.83 -14.47 -20.59
CA ASP A 347 1.22 -13.20 -21.01
C ASP A 347 -0.27 -13.34 -21.36
N ILE A 348 -0.66 -14.50 -21.93
CA ILE A 348 -2.03 -14.76 -22.38
C ILE A 348 -3.02 -14.77 -21.21
N ILE A 349 -2.57 -15.22 -20.03
CA ILE A 349 -3.43 -15.35 -18.85
C ILE A 349 -4.03 -14.01 -18.41
N ASP A 350 -3.38 -12.87 -18.70
CA ASP A 350 -3.92 -11.56 -18.33
C ASP A 350 -5.24 -11.24 -19.05
N SER A 351 -5.48 -11.82 -20.23
CA SER A 351 -6.77 -11.71 -20.94
C SER A 351 -7.94 -12.36 -20.19
N TYR A 352 -7.66 -13.28 -19.27
CA TYR A 352 -8.65 -13.94 -18.43
C TYR A 352 -8.86 -13.25 -17.07
N THR A 353 -8.08 -12.22 -16.73
CA THR A 353 -8.14 -11.53 -15.44
C THR A 353 -9.55 -11.03 -15.13
N SER A 354 -10.23 -10.40 -16.09
CA SER A 354 -11.60 -9.91 -15.89
C SER A 354 -12.59 -11.04 -15.61
N ILE A 355 -12.44 -12.19 -16.30
CA ILE A 355 -13.27 -13.38 -16.09
C ILE A 355 -13.02 -13.96 -14.69
N MET A 356 -11.76 -14.04 -14.25
CA MET A 356 -11.41 -14.48 -12.90
C MET A 356 -12.06 -13.57 -11.85
N GLN A 357 -11.95 -12.25 -12.04
CA GLN A 357 -12.48 -11.25 -11.13
C GLN A 357 -14.02 -11.28 -11.06
N GLU A 358 -14.70 -11.40 -12.19
CA GLU A 358 -16.17 -11.58 -12.24
C GLU A 358 -16.60 -12.91 -11.61
N GLY A 359 -15.83 -13.98 -11.82
CA GLY A 359 -16.05 -15.27 -11.18
C GLY A 359 -15.99 -15.18 -9.66
N ILE A 360 -14.96 -14.51 -9.12
CA ILE A 360 -14.81 -14.27 -7.67
C ILE A 360 -15.97 -13.43 -7.12
N LYS A 361 -16.42 -12.40 -7.85
CA LYS A 361 -17.58 -11.59 -7.43
C LYS A 361 -18.86 -12.40 -7.29
N LYS A 362 -19.06 -13.39 -8.17
CA LYS A 362 -20.23 -14.29 -8.14
C LYS A 362 -20.09 -15.36 -7.06
N ASP A 363 -18.91 -15.95 -6.92
CA ASP A 363 -18.61 -17.01 -5.96
C ASP A 363 -17.19 -16.84 -5.39
N PRO A 364 -17.05 -16.33 -4.14
CA PRO A 364 -15.76 -16.15 -3.50
C PRO A 364 -14.98 -17.46 -3.26
N SER A 365 -15.65 -18.61 -3.23
CA SER A 365 -14.99 -19.92 -3.05
C SER A 365 -14.13 -20.31 -4.26
N LEU A 366 -14.34 -19.66 -5.42
CA LEU A 366 -13.54 -19.82 -6.63
C LEU A 366 -12.04 -19.58 -6.38
N VAL A 367 -11.69 -18.78 -5.37
CA VAL A 367 -10.31 -18.53 -4.95
C VAL A 367 -9.55 -19.84 -4.66
N ILE A 368 -10.24 -20.88 -4.16
CA ILE A 368 -9.64 -22.20 -3.91
C ILE A 368 -9.18 -22.85 -5.22
N LYS A 369 -9.97 -22.73 -6.29
CA LYS A 369 -9.61 -23.26 -7.62
C LYS A 369 -8.53 -22.39 -8.27
N LEU A 370 -8.64 -21.07 -8.13
CA LEU A 370 -7.62 -20.13 -8.63
C LEU A 370 -6.26 -20.34 -7.97
N ARG A 371 -6.21 -20.72 -6.69
CA ARG A 371 -4.96 -21.14 -6.03
C ARG A 371 -4.26 -22.24 -6.81
N ALA A 372 -5.00 -23.25 -7.28
CA ALA A 372 -4.42 -24.32 -8.09
C ALA A 372 -3.91 -23.79 -9.43
N THR A 373 -4.63 -22.86 -10.06
CA THR A 373 -4.19 -22.19 -11.30
C THR A 373 -2.92 -21.36 -11.10
N PHE A 374 -2.79 -20.62 -9.99
CA PHE A 374 -1.58 -19.86 -9.66
C PHE A 374 -0.37 -20.77 -9.40
N LEU A 375 -0.59 -21.91 -8.74
CA LEU A 375 0.44 -22.94 -8.57
C LEU A 375 0.84 -23.55 -9.92
N LYS A 376 -0.10 -23.80 -10.81
CA LYS A 376 0.18 -24.23 -12.17
C LYS A 376 0.99 -23.19 -12.96
N LEU A 377 0.66 -21.90 -12.85
CA LEU A 377 1.48 -20.83 -13.46
C LEU A 377 2.90 -20.79 -12.90
N SER A 378 3.08 -21.07 -11.61
CA SER A 378 4.41 -21.11 -11.00
C SER A 378 5.32 -22.21 -11.60
N SER A 379 4.75 -23.27 -12.18
CA SER A 379 5.53 -24.32 -12.84
C SER A 379 6.28 -23.82 -14.07
N ALA A 380 5.85 -22.70 -14.67
CA ALA A 380 6.56 -22.06 -15.78
C ALA A 380 8.01 -21.69 -15.41
N LEU A 381 8.27 -21.45 -14.12
CA LEU A 381 9.58 -21.04 -13.60
C LEU A 381 10.52 -22.23 -13.37
N GLU A 382 9.99 -23.45 -13.20
CA GLU A 382 10.78 -24.61 -12.76
C GLU A 382 11.88 -24.97 -13.76
N ILE A 383 11.54 -25.13 -15.05
CA ILE A 383 12.51 -25.54 -16.09
C ILE A 383 13.59 -24.48 -16.29
N PRO A 384 13.27 -23.17 -16.48
CA PRO A 384 14.30 -22.14 -16.62
C PRO A 384 15.23 -22.04 -15.40
N LEU A 385 14.68 -22.08 -14.18
CA LEU A 385 15.50 -22.01 -12.96
C LEU A 385 16.39 -23.24 -12.81
N LEU A 386 15.89 -24.44 -13.14
CA LEU A 386 16.68 -25.66 -13.14
C LEU A 386 17.85 -25.58 -14.12
N ARG A 387 17.68 -24.98 -15.31
CA ARG A 387 18.77 -24.76 -16.27
C ARG A 387 19.81 -23.77 -15.78
N ILE A 388 19.40 -22.69 -15.13
CA ILE A 388 20.32 -21.72 -14.52
C ILE A 388 21.13 -22.39 -13.41
N ASN A 389 20.49 -23.24 -12.60
CA ASN A 389 21.15 -24.01 -11.55
C ASN A 389 22.15 -25.02 -12.12
N GLN A 390 21.78 -25.76 -13.18
CA GLN A 390 22.69 -26.68 -13.89
C GLN A 390 23.88 -25.96 -14.52
N ALA A 391 23.70 -24.72 -14.96
CA ALA A 391 24.76 -23.87 -15.48
C ALA A 391 25.63 -23.24 -14.36
N HIS A 392 25.29 -23.48 -13.08
CA HIS A 392 25.93 -22.88 -11.92
C HIS A 392 26.05 -21.35 -11.99
N SER A 393 25.05 -20.67 -12.59
CA SER A 393 25.06 -19.22 -12.72
C SER A 393 24.70 -18.53 -11.40
N PRO A 394 25.37 -17.42 -11.04
CA PRO A 394 25.04 -16.62 -9.86
C PRO A 394 23.65 -15.96 -9.95
N ASP A 395 23.05 -15.90 -11.14
CA ASP A 395 21.78 -15.22 -11.40
C ASP A 395 20.54 -15.99 -10.91
N LEU A 396 20.71 -17.21 -10.40
CA LEU A 396 19.58 -18.05 -9.95
C LEU A 396 18.68 -17.33 -8.95
N VAL A 397 19.27 -16.63 -7.98
CA VAL A 397 18.54 -15.94 -6.92
C VAL A 397 17.79 -14.73 -7.47
N SER A 398 18.45 -13.89 -8.27
CA SER A 398 17.87 -12.66 -8.81
C SER A 398 16.73 -12.96 -9.79
N VAL A 399 16.91 -13.93 -10.69
CA VAL A 399 15.89 -14.35 -11.66
C VAL A 399 14.68 -14.98 -10.96
N SER A 400 14.93 -15.84 -9.95
CA SER A 400 13.85 -16.45 -9.16
C SER A 400 13.04 -15.41 -8.40
N GLN A 401 13.69 -14.42 -7.78
CA GLN A 401 13.03 -13.32 -7.09
C GLN A 401 12.19 -12.46 -8.03
N TYR A 402 12.73 -12.12 -9.21
CA TYR A 402 12.03 -11.30 -10.20
C TYR A 402 10.72 -11.96 -10.67
N TYR A 403 10.80 -13.18 -11.21
CA TYR A 403 9.61 -13.85 -11.75
C TYR A 403 8.61 -14.28 -10.68
N SER A 404 9.09 -14.66 -9.49
CA SER A 404 8.18 -14.91 -8.35
C SER A 404 7.48 -13.61 -7.93
N GLY A 405 8.18 -12.48 -7.97
CA GLY A 405 7.62 -11.15 -7.72
C GLY A 405 6.53 -10.77 -8.72
N GLU A 406 6.76 -10.97 -10.01
CA GLU A 406 5.76 -10.73 -11.07
C GLU A 406 4.53 -11.61 -10.88
N LEU A 407 4.71 -12.90 -10.58
CA LEU A 407 3.60 -13.82 -10.34
C LEU A 407 2.79 -13.44 -9.09
N VAL A 408 3.45 -13.06 -7.99
CA VAL A 408 2.78 -12.55 -6.80
C VAL A 408 2.05 -11.24 -7.09
N GLY A 409 2.63 -10.36 -7.92
CA GLY A 409 1.99 -9.15 -8.42
C GLY A 409 0.69 -9.46 -9.18
N TYR A 410 0.72 -10.47 -10.04
CA TYR A 410 -0.45 -10.94 -10.77
C TYR A 410 -1.52 -11.54 -9.84
N VAL A 411 -1.14 -12.39 -8.88
CA VAL A 411 -2.04 -12.94 -7.85
C VAL A 411 -2.72 -11.79 -7.07
N ARG A 412 -1.95 -10.78 -6.66
CA ARG A 412 -2.46 -9.58 -6.00
C ARG A 412 -3.46 -8.83 -6.90
N LYS A 413 -3.18 -8.67 -8.20
CA LYS A 413 -4.08 -8.03 -9.18
C LYS A 413 -5.43 -8.77 -9.29
N VAL A 414 -5.40 -10.10 -9.39
CA VAL A 414 -6.63 -10.91 -9.51
C VAL A 414 -7.45 -10.87 -8.22
N LEU A 415 -6.81 -11.06 -7.07
CA LEU A 415 -7.50 -11.13 -5.77
C LEU A 415 -7.93 -9.76 -5.22
N HIS A 416 -7.39 -8.65 -5.74
CA HIS A 416 -7.73 -7.29 -5.31
C HIS A 416 -9.21 -6.95 -5.46
N ILE A 417 -9.92 -7.66 -6.35
CA ILE A 417 -11.36 -7.51 -6.56
C ILE A 417 -12.17 -7.81 -5.29
N ILE A 418 -11.63 -8.63 -4.38
CA ILE A 418 -12.27 -8.98 -3.11
C ILE A 418 -12.34 -7.74 -2.21
N PRO A 419 -11.22 -7.10 -1.80
CA PRO A 419 -11.24 -5.83 -1.10
C PRO A 419 -12.08 -4.75 -1.79
N GLU A 420 -11.98 -4.60 -3.12
CA GLU A 420 -12.76 -3.60 -3.87
C GLU A 420 -14.27 -3.82 -3.70
N THR A 421 -14.73 -5.07 -3.86
CA THR A 421 -16.14 -5.42 -3.72
C THR A 421 -16.59 -5.27 -2.27
N MET A 422 -15.77 -5.69 -1.30
CA MET A 422 -16.04 -5.47 0.12
C MET A 422 -16.26 -3.98 0.41
N PHE A 423 -15.35 -3.09 0.00
CA PHE A 423 -15.50 -1.64 0.19
C PHE A 423 -16.78 -1.08 -0.43
N GLY A 424 -17.19 -1.58 -1.60
CA GLY A 424 -18.47 -1.24 -2.22
C GLY A 424 -19.68 -1.61 -1.34
N LEU A 425 -19.67 -2.81 -0.76
CA LEU A 425 -20.69 -3.26 0.20
C LEU A 425 -20.66 -2.44 1.49
N LEU A 426 -19.46 -2.11 2.01
CA LEU A 426 -19.31 -1.30 3.22
C LEU A 426 -19.88 0.10 3.06
N ALA A 427 -19.66 0.73 1.90
CA ALA A 427 -20.23 2.04 1.62
C ALA A 427 -21.77 2.02 1.68
N GLN A 428 -22.40 0.93 1.22
CA GLN A 428 -23.84 0.74 1.33
C GLN A 428 -24.29 0.55 2.79
N ILE A 429 -23.57 -0.27 3.57
CA ILE A 429 -23.84 -0.47 5.00
C ILE A 429 -23.78 0.86 5.77
N VAL A 430 -22.73 1.65 5.53
CA VAL A 430 -22.54 2.97 6.19
C VAL A 430 -23.67 3.92 5.84
N ASN A 431 -24.07 3.99 4.57
CA ASN A 431 -25.16 4.85 4.14
C ASN A 431 -26.49 4.45 4.80
N LEU A 432 -26.79 3.14 4.87
CA LEU A 432 -27.98 2.64 5.56
C LEU A 432 -27.94 2.99 7.05
N GLN A 433 -26.83 2.72 7.74
CA GLN A 433 -26.71 2.99 9.18
C GLN A 433 -26.71 4.48 9.55
N THR A 434 -26.23 5.35 8.67
CA THR A 434 -26.04 6.78 8.99
C THR A 434 -27.18 7.66 8.47
N SER A 435 -27.73 7.33 7.30
CA SER A 435 -28.70 8.19 6.60
C SER A 435 -30.13 7.65 6.64
N VAL A 436 -30.31 6.35 6.85
CA VAL A 436 -31.62 5.68 6.74
C VAL A 436 -32.11 5.16 8.10
N ILE A 437 -31.26 4.43 8.82
CA ILE A 437 -31.60 3.87 10.12
C ILE A 437 -31.57 4.97 11.18
N GLN A 438 -32.69 5.16 11.85
CA GLN A 438 -32.87 6.12 12.92
C GLN A 438 -32.28 5.58 14.23
N GLU A 439 -31.53 6.43 14.93
CA GLU A 439 -31.06 6.11 16.27
C GLU A 439 -32.24 6.01 17.24
N LEU A 440 -32.20 5.00 18.12
CA LEU A 440 -33.24 4.80 19.12
C LEU A 440 -33.15 5.91 20.18
N PRO A 441 -34.24 6.66 20.45
CA PRO A 441 -34.23 7.66 21.51
C PRO A 441 -34.16 6.98 22.88
N THR A 442 -33.63 7.70 23.88
CA THR A 442 -33.50 7.20 25.25
C THR A 442 -34.83 6.90 25.94
N ARG A 443 -35.93 7.47 25.43
CA ARG A 443 -37.32 7.16 25.82
C ARG A 443 -38.16 7.04 24.56
N LEU A 444 -38.87 5.93 24.42
CA LEU A 444 -39.69 5.61 23.26
C LEU A 444 -41.07 5.09 23.69
N GLU A 445 -42.13 5.64 23.09
CA GLU A 445 -43.49 5.12 23.25
C GLU A 445 -43.59 3.72 22.63
N LYS A 446 -44.24 2.78 23.31
CA LYS A 446 -44.34 1.38 22.88
C LYS A 446 -44.89 1.23 21.46
N ASP A 447 -45.84 2.07 21.08
CA ASP A 447 -46.50 2.00 19.77
C ASP A 447 -45.58 2.45 18.61
N ARG A 448 -44.58 3.30 18.89
CA ARG A 448 -43.58 3.75 17.91
C ARG A 448 -42.41 2.78 17.76
N LEU A 449 -42.34 1.73 18.59
CA LEU A 449 -41.24 0.76 18.57
C LEU A 449 -41.13 0.03 17.22
N ARG A 450 -42.26 -0.21 16.56
CA ARG A 450 -42.28 -0.83 15.22
C ARG A 450 -41.74 0.09 14.13
N GLU A 451 -41.93 1.40 14.25
CA GLU A 451 -41.39 2.40 13.32
C GLU A 451 -39.86 2.49 13.44
N TYR A 452 -39.33 2.54 14.67
CA TYR A 452 -37.88 2.58 14.93
C TYR A 452 -37.18 1.22 14.73
N ALA A 453 -37.94 0.12 14.64
CA ALA A 453 -37.35 -1.19 14.38
C ALA A 453 -36.73 -1.27 12.98
N GLN A 454 -37.32 -0.60 11.97
CA GLN A 454 -36.84 -0.56 10.58
C GLN A 454 -36.32 -1.92 10.08
N LEU A 455 -37.19 -2.95 10.18
CA LEU A 455 -36.79 -4.35 9.98
C LEU A 455 -36.22 -4.61 8.59
N GLU A 456 -36.80 -4.02 7.54
CA GLU A 456 -36.32 -4.17 6.16
C GLU A 456 -34.91 -3.60 5.98
N ASP A 457 -34.66 -2.38 6.45
CA ASP A 457 -33.34 -1.74 6.35
C ASP A 457 -32.28 -2.51 7.14
N ARG A 458 -32.65 -3.01 8.34
CA ARG A 458 -31.77 -3.86 9.16
C ARG A 458 -31.51 -5.22 8.53
N HIS A 459 -32.49 -5.79 7.84
CA HIS A 459 -32.31 -7.04 7.09
C HIS A 459 -31.33 -6.83 5.94
N GLU A 460 -31.41 -5.71 5.20
CA GLU A 460 -30.47 -5.39 4.14
C GLU A 460 -29.04 -5.21 4.70
N VAL A 461 -28.88 -4.51 5.84
CA VAL A 461 -27.57 -4.43 6.52
C VAL A 461 -27.04 -5.82 6.88
N ALA A 462 -27.88 -6.71 7.41
CA ALA A 462 -27.48 -8.08 7.75
C ALA A 462 -27.04 -8.88 6.50
N LYS A 463 -27.76 -8.74 5.39
CA LYS A 463 -27.45 -9.37 4.11
C LYS A 463 -26.13 -8.88 3.52
N LEU A 464 -25.88 -7.57 3.54
CA LEU A 464 -24.62 -6.96 3.09
C LEU A 464 -23.46 -7.40 3.99
N THR A 465 -23.68 -7.44 5.31
CA THR A 465 -22.67 -7.90 6.28
C THR A 465 -22.32 -9.37 6.07
N HIS A 466 -23.33 -10.22 5.85
CA HIS A 466 -23.12 -11.63 5.51
C HIS A 466 -22.29 -11.77 4.22
N ALA A 467 -22.59 -10.99 3.17
CA ALA A 467 -21.80 -11.00 1.94
C ALA A 467 -20.33 -10.64 2.19
N VAL A 468 -20.04 -9.62 3.01
CA VAL A 468 -18.66 -9.26 3.42
C VAL A 468 -17.97 -10.43 4.13
N SER A 469 -18.67 -11.15 5.01
CA SER A 469 -18.14 -12.36 5.65
C SER A 469 -17.84 -13.48 4.64
N VAL A 470 -18.71 -13.73 3.65
CA VAL A 470 -18.47 -14.75 2.61
C VAL A 470 -17.23 -14.41 1.77
N PHE A 471 -17.03 -13.14 1.41
CA PHE A 471 -15.81 -12.70 0.72
C PHE A 471 -14.55 -12.89 1.56
N THR A 472 -14.63 -12.60 2.85
CA THR A 472 -13.53 -12.81 3.82
C THR A 472 -13.22 -14.29 3.96
N GLU A 473 -14.24 -15.13 4.11
CA GLU A 473 -14.09 -16.58 4.23
C GLU A 473 -13.47 -17.16 2.96
N GLY A 474 -13.93 -16.74 1.77
CA GLY A 474 -13.41 -17.22 0.49
C GLY A 474 -11.90 -17.01 0.31
N ILE A 475 -11.36 -15.85 0.73
CA ILE A 475 -9.91 -15.62 0.68
C ILE A 475 -9.17 -16.38 1.79
N LEU A 476 -9.75 -16.52 2.99
CA LEU A 476 -9.14 -17.24 4.11
C LEU A 476 -9.17 -18.77 3.93
N MET A 477 -10.07 -19.30 3.11
CA MET A 477 -10.08 -20.71 2.70
C MET A 477 -8.87 -21.06 1.82
N MET A 478 -8.23 -20.07 1.21
CA MET A 478 -6.97 -20.28 0.51
C MET A 478 -5.88 -20.65 1.52
N LYS A 479 -5.21 -21.79 1.33
CA LYS A 479 -4.05 -22.14 2.16
C LYS A 479 -2.87 -21.22 1.83
N SER A 480 -2.03 -20.94 2.82
CA SER A 480 -0.74 -20.29 2.56
C SER A 480 0.06 -21.11 1.55
N THR A 481 0.51 -20.45 0.49
CA THR A 481 1.01 -21.12 -0.71
C THR A 481 2.35 -20.55 -1.10
N LEU A 482 3.33 -21.42 -1.36
CA LEU A 482 4.60 -21.02 -1.94
C LEU A 482 4.41 -20.84 -3.45
N VAL A 483 4.57 -19.60 -3.92
CA VAL A 483 4.43 -19.21 -5.32
C VAL A 483 5.83 -18.85 -5.82
N GLY A 484 6.45 -19.76 -6.56
CA GLY A 484 7.88 -19.69 -6.85
C GLY A 484 8.70 -19.83 -5.57
N ILE A 485 9.41 -18.76 -5.16
CA ILE A 485 10.13 -18.71 -3.88
C ILE A 485 9.47 -17.81 -2.82
N ILE A 486 8.36 -17.15 -3.14
CA ILE A 486 7.67 -16.22 -2.24
C ILE A 486 6.47 -16.94 -1.61
N ARG A 487 6.40 -16.92 -0.28
CA ARG A 487 5.24 -17.43 0.45
C ARG A 487 4.13 -16.38 0.45
N VAL A 488 2.98 -16.75 -0.07
CA VAL A 488 1.78 -15.93 -0.09
C VAL A 488 0.90 -16.30 1.10
N ASP A 489 0.63 -15.32 1.95
CA ASP A 489 -0.33 -15.44 3.07
C ASP A 489 -1.65 -14.73 2.69
N PRO A 490 -2.77 -15.47 2.55
CA PRO A 490 -4.06 -14.89 2.22
C PRO A 490 -4.55 -13.86 3.24
N LYS A 491 -4.24 -14.01 4.54
CA LYS A 491 -4.64 -13.03 5.55
C LYS A 491 -3.93 -11.70 5.31
N GLN A 492 -2.62 -11.74 5.08
CA GLN A 492 -1.83 -10.55 4.74
C GLN A 492 -2.26 -9.93 3.41
N LEU A 493 -2.58 -10.74 2.40
CA LEU A 493 -3.10 -10.26 1.12
C LEU A 493 -4.42 -9.49 1.28
N LEU A 494 -5.33 -10.01 2.11
CA LEU A 494 -6.60 -9.36 2.41
C LEU A 494 -6.36 -8.02 3.11
N GLU A 495 -5.53 -8.01 4.14
CA GLU A 495 -5.20 -6.79 4.89
C GLU A 495 -4.54 -5.73 3.99
N ASP A 496 -3.53 -6.12 3.19
CA ASP A 496 -2.87 -5.24 2.22
C ASP A 496 -3.87 -4.67 1.20
N GLY A 497 -4.79 -5.50 0.71
CA GLY A 497 -5.83 -5.12 -0.24
C GLY A 497 -6.83 -4.13 0.36
N ILE A 498 -7.25 -4.35 1.61
CA ILE A 498 -8.14 -3.46 2.36
C ILE A 498 -7.45 -2.12 2.62
N ARG A 499 -6.19 -2.13 3.08
CA ARG A 499 -5.38 -0.92 3.26
C ARG A 499 -5.24 -0.13 1.96
N LYS A 500 -5.04 -0.83 0.83
CA LYS A 500 -4.89 -0.19 -0.49
C LYS A 500 -6.17 0.52 -0.95
N GLU A 501 -7.34 -0.11 -0.81
CA GLU A 501 -8.60 0.58 -1.11
C GLU A 501 -8.87 1.72 -0.11
N LEU A 502 -8.56 1.55 1.18
CA LEU A 502 -8.68 2.63 2.16
C LEU A 502 -7.87 3.86 1.74
N VAL A 503 -6.59 3.65 1.42
CA VAL A 503 -5.67 4.71 1.00
C VAL A 503 -6.17 5.44 -0.25
N LYS A 504 -6.63 4.68 -1.24
CA LYS A 504 -7.18 5.23 -2.48
C LYS A 504 -8.43 6.09 -2.21
N HIS A 505 -9.40 5.58 -1.45
CA HIS A 505 -10.65 6.30 -1.16
C HIS A 505 -10.40 7.57 -0.33
N ILE A 506 -9.59 7.49 0.72
CA ILE A 506 -9.24 8.66 1.55
C ILE A 506 -8.48 9.70 0.74
N ALA A 507 -7.47 9.28 -0.04
CA ALA A 507 -6.68 10.22 -0.84
C ALA A 507 -7.54 10.94 -1.89
N ILE A 508 -8.51 10.25 -2.52
CA ILE A 508 -9.50 10.86 -3.42
C ILE A 508 -10.41 11.83 -2.67
N ALA A 509 -10.93 11.45 -1.50
CA ALA A 509 -11.80 12.30 -0.68
C ALA A 509 -11.10 13.59 -0.25
N LEU A 510 -9.84 13.50 0.21
CA LEU A 510 -9.02 14.66 0.57
C LEU A 510 -8.72 15.54 -0.64
N HIS A 511 -8.35 14.93 -1.78
CA HIS A 511 -8.04 15.68 -3.00
C HIS A 511 -9.27 16.46 -3.50
N ASN A 512 -10.41 15.79 -3.66
CA ASN A 512 -11.62 16.40 -4.20
C ASN A 512 -12.29 17.36 -3.19
N GLY A 513 -12.35 16.95 -1.92
CA GLY A 513 -13.04 17.69 -0.85
C GLY A 513 -12.38 19.03 -0.51
N LEU A 514 -11.06 19.15 -0.65
CA LEU A 514 -10.30 20.37 -0.36
C LEU A 514 -9.83 21.06 -1.64
N THR A 515 -10.76 21.29 -2.55
CA THR A 515 -10.60 22.18 -3.71
C THR A 515 -11.31 23.49 -3.42
N PHE A 516 -10.79 24.65 -3.82
CA PHE A 516 -11.41 25.95 -3.55
C PHE A 516 -11.46 26.79 -4.82
N SER A 517 -12.59 27.45 -5.07
CA SER A 517 -12.73 28.35 -6.23
C SER A 517 -12.14 29.72 -5.93
N PRO A 518 -11.18 30.23 -6.71
CA PRO A 518 -10.63 31.58 -6.54
C PRO A 518 -11.66 32.69 -6.75
N LYS A 519 -12.77 32.38 -7.44
CA LYS A 519 -13.83 33.34 -7.81
C LYS A 519 -14.99 33.38 -6.81
N ALA A 520 -14.98 32.54 -5.77
CA ALA A 520 -16.05 32.50 -4.79
C ALA A 520 -16.10 33.79 -3.95
N LYS A 521 -17.28 34.43 -3.89
CA LYS A 521 -17.51 35.66 -3.11
C LYS A 521 -17.52 35.40 -1.60
N THR A 522 -17.95 34.21 -1.19
CA THR A 522 -18.00 33.74 0.21
C THR A 522 -17.09 32.52 0.36
N SER A 523 -16.47 32.34 1.54
CA SER A 523 -15.61 31.17 1.76
C SER A 523 -16.41 29.87 1.72
N GLU A 524 -15.97 28.92 0.91
CA GLU A 524 -16.53 27.56 0.83
C GLU A 524 -15.94 26.63 1.91
N LEU A 525 -14.96 27.10 2.68
CA LEU A 525 -14.09 26.26 3.50
C LEU A 525 -14.87 25.47 4.56
N VAL A 526 -15.75 26.13 5.32
CA VAL A 526 -16.50 25.50 6.40
C VAL A 526 -17.40 24.38 5.87
N GLY A 527 -18.16 24.64 4.80
CA GLY A 527 -19.04 23.64 4.20
C GLY A 527 -18.27 22.44 3.64
N LYS A 528 -17.10 22.67 3.03
CA LYS A 528 -16.24 21.60 2.52
C LYS A 528 -15.60 20.76 3.64
N LEU A 529 -15.17 21.38 4.72
CA LEU A 529 -14.64 20.67 5.90
C LEU A 529 -15.72 19.81 6.57
N GLU A 530 -16.96 20.29 6.66
CA GLU A 530 -18.08 19.52 7.21
C GLU A 530 -18.45 18.33 6.33
N ALA A 531 -18.50 18.52 5.00
CA ALA A 531 -18.75 17.43 4.06
C ALA A 531 -17.65 16.36 4.12
N LEU A 532 -16.37 16.79 4.13
CA LEU A 532 -15.24 15.89 4.25
C LEU A 532 -15.24 15.15 5.60
N GLY A 533 -15.52 15.86 6.71
CA GLY A 533 -15.61 15.27 8.03
C GLY A 533 -16.66 14.15 8.13
N LYS A 534 -17.82 14.32 7.46
CA LYS A 534 -18.84 13.26 7.36
C LYS A 534 -18.33 12.04 6.60
N ILE A 535 -17.61 12.24 5.49
CA ILE A 535 -17.03 11.14 4.69
C ILE A 535 -16.00 10.37 5.53
N MET A 536 -15.10 11.09 6.21
CA MET A 536 -14.04 10.49 7.03
C MET A 536 -14.61 9.73 8.24
N ASP A 537 -15.60 10.29 8.94
CA ASP A 537 -16.27 9.59 10.04
C ASP A 537 -17.04 8.36 9.55
N GLY A 538 -17.66 8.42 8.36
CA GLY A 538 -18.29 7.27 7.71
C GLY A 538 -17.31 6.11 7.46
N HIS A 539 -16.11 6.40 6.93
CA HIS A 539 -15.06 5.38 6.77
C HIS A 539 -14.53 4.85 8.11
N ARG A 540 -14.35 5.71 9.12
CA ARG A 540 -13.92 5.27 10.45
C ARG A 540 -14.92 4.29 11.05
N ARG A 541 -16.20 4.64 11.06
CA ARG A 541 -17.29 3.78 11.56
C ARG A 541 -17.40 2.47 10.77
N SER A 542 -17.20 2.52 9.46
CA SER A 542 -17.22 1.30 8.63
C SER A 542 -16.14 0.31 9.05
N PHE A 543 -14.94 0.81 9.35
CA PHE A 543 -13.84 -0.03 9.80
C PHE A 543 -14.06 -0.57 11.22
N GLU A 544 -14.65 0.23 12.10
CA GLU A 544 -15.08 -0.21 13.44
C GLU A 544 -16.15 -1.32 13.36
N TYR A 545 -17.09 -1.21 12.42
CA TYR A 545 -18.16 -2.19 12.24
C TYR A 545 -17.64 -3.54 11.69
N ILE A 546 -16.72 -3.53 10.73
CA ILE A 546 -16.34 -4.76 10.01
C ILE A 546 -15.25 -5.57 10.70
N GLN A 547 -14.56 -4.97 11.67
CA GLN A 547 -13.30 -5.48 12.21
C GLN A 547 -13.41 -6.94 12.67
N ASP A 548 -14.54 -7.30 13.28
CA ASP A 548 -14.81 -8.64 13.79
C ASP A 548 -15.13 -9.63 12.66
N TYR A 549 -15.83 -9.19 11.61
CA TYR A 549 -16.18 -10.01 10.45
C TYR A 549 -14.98 -10.33 9.55
N VAL A 550 -13.96 -9.46 9.57
CA VAL A 550 -12.75 -9.56 8.73
C VAL A 550 -11.53 -10.03 9.54
N ASN A 551 -11.63 -10.04 10.88
CA ASN A 551 -10.54 -10.38 11.82
C ASN A 551 -9.28 -9.51 11.60
N ILE A 552 -9.49 -8.18 11.52
CA ILE A 552 -8.45 -7.16 11.39
C ILE A 552 -8.65 -6.05 12.43
N TYR A 553 -7.57 -5.36 12.80
CA TYR A 553 -7.67 -4.22 13.72
C TYR A 553 -8.08 -2.95 12.96
N GLY A 554 -9.39 -2.78 12.74
CA GLY A 554 -9.94 -1.73 11.87
C GLY A 554 -9.52 -0.32 12.26
N LEU A 555 -9.66 0.05 13.54
CA LEU A 555 -9.29 1.38 14.03
C LEU A 555 -7.78 1.67 13.93
N ARG A 556 -6.94 0.64 14.15
CA ARG A 556 -5.48 0.77 14.01
C ARG A 556 -5.11 1.03 12.56
N ILE A 557 -5.66 0.25 11.63
CA ILE A 557 -5.44 0.42 10.18
C ILE A 557 -5.88 1.83 9.74
N TRP A 558 -7.04 2.28 10.21
CA TRP A 558 -7.52 3.64 9.95
C TRP A 558 -6.51 4.71 10.40
N GLN A 559 -6.05 4.64 11.65
CA GLN A 559 -5.11 5.62 12.19
C GLN A 559 -3.75 5.60 11.48
N GLU A 560 -3.20 4.40 11.22
CA GLU A 560 -1.94 4.21 10.50
C GLU A 560 -2.01 4.81 9.08
N GLU A 561 -3.03 4.45 8.31
CA GLU A 561 -3.13 4.86 6.90
C GLU A 561 -3.52 6.33 6.74
N VAL A 562 -4.44 6.87 7.55
CA VAL A 562 -4.76 8.33 7.52
C VAL A 562 -3.54 9.16 7.84
N SER A 563 -2.81 8.79 8.90
CA SER A 563 -1.57 9.47 9.29
C SER A 563 -0.52 9.38 8.18
N ARG A 564 -0.36 8.20 7.56
CA ARG A 564 0.58 7.97 6.45
C ARG A 564 0.25 8.83 5.22
N ILE A 565 -1.02 8.88 4.79
CA ILE A 565 -1.47 9.67 3.64
C ILE A 565 -1.19 11.16 3.85
N ILE A 566 -1.58 11.68 5.02
CA ILE A 566 -1.42 13.10 5.32
C ILE A 566 0.06 13.45 5.42
N SER A 567 0.85 12.65 6.14
CA SER A 567 2.27 12.91 6.36
C SER A 567 3.07 12.88 5.04
N TYR A 568 2.73 11.96 4.13
CA TYR A 568 3.26 11.94 2.77
C TYR A 568 2.93 13.23 2.01
N ASN A 569 1.66 13.65 2.00
CA ASN A 569 1.25 14.86 1.29
C ASN A 569 1.86 16.13 1.90
N VAL A 570 2.01 16.19 3.22
CA VAL A 570 2.72 17.28 3.91
C VAL A 570 4.18 17.32 3.48
N GLU A 571 4.87 16.19 3.43
CA GLU A 571 6.26 16.10 2.98
C GLU A 571 6.42 16.56 1.52
N GLN A 572 5.53 16.12 0.64
CA GLN A 572 5.54 16.50 -0.78
C GLN A 572 5.21 17.99 -0.99
N GLU A 573 4.33 18.59 -0.18
CA GLU A 573 4.10 20.04 -0.21
C GLU A 573 5.32 20.79 0.36
N CYS A 574 5.93 20.29 1.44
CA CYS A 574 7.12 20.91 2.04
C CYS A 574 8.35 20.91 1.11
N ASN A 575 8.43 19.99 0.14
CA ASN A 575 9.48 19.97 -0.88
C ASN A 575 9.60 21.27 -1.68
N SER A 576 8.57 22.14 -1.74
CA SER A 576 8.68 23.46 -2.37
C SER A 576 9.57 24.44 -1.61
N PHE A 577 9.81 24.18 -0.31
CA PHE A 577 10.61 25.03 0.58
C PHE A 577 12.02 24.47 0.85
N LEU A 578 12.27 23.21 0.48
CA LEU A 578 13.54 22.53 0.71
C LEU A 578 14.48 22.65 -0.49
N ARG A 579 15.79 22.73 -0.22
CA ARG A 579 16.83 22.70 -1.27
C ARG A 579 16.98 21.29 -1.86
N ASN A 580 17.03 20.28 -0.99
CA ASN A 580 17.09 18.88 -1.38
C ASN A 580 15.68 18.29 -1.24
N LYS A 581 15.06 17.94 -2.35
CA LYS A 581 13.70 17.39 -2.38
C LYS A 581 13.73 15.90 -2.05
N VAL A 582 12.78 15.46 -1.22
CA VAL A 582 12.56 14.04 -0.92
C VAL A 582 11.79 13.41 -2.07
N GLN A 583 12.41 12.46 -2.76
CA GLN A 583 11.80 11.71 -3.86
C GLN A 583 10.91 10.58 -3.34
N ASP A 584 10.03 10.04 -4.18
CA ASP A 584 9.06 9.01 -3.76
C ASP A 584 9.70 7.76 -3.16
N TRP A 585 10.79 7.29 -3.78
CA TRP A 585 11.50 6.10 -3.29
C TRP A 585 12.30 6.36 -2.01
N GLN A 586 12.47 7.62 -1.62
CA GLN A 586 13.14 8.03 -0.37
C GLN A 586 12.13 8.29 0.75
N SER A 587 10.86 8.52 0.42
CA SER A 587 9.82 8.83 1.40
C SER A 587 9.49 7.59 2.23
N ILE A 588 9.57 7.73 3.56
CA ILE A 588 9.23 6.65 4.51
C ILE A 588 7.74 6.27 4.48
N TYR A 589 6.88 7.16 3.95
CA TYR A 589 5.44 6.95 3.90
C TYR A 589 5.00 6.18 2.65
N GLN A 590 5.81 6.21 1.58
CA GLN A 590 5.48 5.57 0.32
C GLN A 590 5.81 4.08 0.36
N SER A 591 4.84 3.25 -0.04
CA SER A 591 5.01 1.79 -0.11
C SER A 591 4.87 1.30 -1.55
N LYS A 592 5.64 0.27 -1.90
CA LYS A 592 5.50 -0.44 -3.19
C LYS A 592 4.22 -1.28 -3.24
N THR A 593 3.79 -1.85 -2.10
CA THR A 593 2.59 -2.71 -2.03
C THR A 593 1.30 -1.91 -1.92
N ILE A 594 1.34 -0.82 -1.14
CA ILE A 594 0.19 0.04 -0.83
C ILE A 594 0.60 1.49 -1.18
N PRO A 595 0.67 1.84 -2.48
CA PRO A 595 1.11 3.16 -2.91
C PRO A 595 0.06 4.23 -2.60
N ILE A 596 0.51 5.39 -2.13
CA ILE A 596 -0.33 6.58 -2.00
C ILE A 596 -0.46 7.22 -3.38
N PRO A 597 -1.69 7.42 -3.90
CA PRO A 597 -1.90 7.97 -5.23
C PRO A 597 -1.47 9.43 -5.30
N LYS A 598 -0.90 9.80 -6.45
CA LYS A 598 -0.61 11.19 -6.80
C LYS A 598 -1.70 11.73 -7.70
N PHE A 599 -2.06 12.98 -7.45
CA PHE A 599 -2.99 13.71 -8.28
C PHE A 599 -2.28 14.89 -8.94
N PRO A 600 -2.66 15.27 -10.17
CA PRO A 600 -2.14 16.47 -10.78
C PRO A 600 -2.49 17.71 -9.93
N PRO A 601 -1.60 18.72 -9.84
CA PRO A 601 -1.91 19.98 -9.19
C PRO A 601 -3.14 20.65 -9.81
N VAL A 602 -4.03 21.17 -8.97
CA VAL A 602 -5.28 21.85 -9.38
C VAL A 602 -5.07 23.36 -9.51
N ASP A 603 -4.05 23.90 -8.83
CA ASP A 603 -3.64 25.29 -8.90
C ASP A 603 -2.12 25.39 -9.18
N ASN A 604 -1.65 26.60 -9.49
CA ASN A 604 -0.23 26.85 -9.78
C ASN A 604 0.63 27.03 -8.52
N THR A 605 0.01 27.02 -7.34
CA THR A 605 0.67 27.42 -6.09
C THR A 605 0.89 26.26 -5.14
N SER A 606 -0.01 25.28 -5.13
CA SER A 606 -0.06 24.14 -4.22
C SER A 606 0.26 22.86 -4.97
N VAL A 607 1.03 21.97 -4.35
CA VAL A 607 1.31 20.65 -4.91
C VAL A 607 0.11 19.73 -4.68
N ASN A 608 -0.50 19.79 -3.50
CA ASN A 608 -1.63 18.94 -3.12
C ASN A 608 -2.65 19.64 -2.19
N PHE A 609 -3.58 18.86 -1.62
CA PHE A 609 -4.71 19.36 -0.84
C PHE A 609 -4.30 20.11 0.44
N ILE A 610 -3.19 19.74 1.09
CA ILE A 610 -2.81 20.37 2.37
C ILE A 610 -2.31 21.80 2.12
N GLY A 611 -1.63 22.01 0.98
CA GLY A 611 -1.25 23.32 0.49
C GLY A 611 -2.47 24.20 0.16
N ARG A 612 -3.49 23.62 -0.46
CA ARG A 612 -4.76 24.32 -0.74
C ARG A 612 -5.45 24.75 0.54
N LEU A 613 -5.52 23.86 1.53
CA LEU A 613 -6.11 24.14 2.84
C LEU A 613 -5.36 25.25 3.58
N ALA A 614 -4.03 25.20 3.62
CA ALA A 614 -3.21 26.22 4.28
C ALA A 614 -3.36 27.60 3.62
N ARG A 615 -3.33 27.67 2.28
CA ARG A 615 -3.48 28.93 1.54
C ARG A 615 -4.88 29.51 1.67
N GLU A 616 -5.91 28.68 1.64
CA GLU A 616 -7.28 29.13 1.87
C GLU A 616 -7.47 29.67 3.30
N LEU A 617 -6.90 29.00 4.31
CA LEU A 617 -6.90 29.46 5.69
C LEU A 617 -6.23 30.84 5.86
N ILE A 618 -5.08 31.04 5.20
CA ILE A 618 -4.37 32.34 5.18
C ILE A 618 -5.18 33.38 4.40
N ARG A 619 -5.87 33.01 3.32
CA ARG A 619 -6.69 33.94 2.53
C ARG A 619 -7.85 34.53 3.34
N ILE A 620 -8.56 33.68 4.09
CA ILE A 620 -9.74 34.11 4.85
C ILE A 620 -9.41 34.84 6.17
N THR A 621 -8.15 34.78 6.61
CA THR A 621 -7.65 35.49 7.79
C THR A 621 -6.71 36.65 7.44
N ASP A 622 -6.78 37.15 6.20
CA ASP A 622 -5.90 38.22 5.72
C ASP A 622 -6.03 39.48 6.61
N PRO A 623 -4.94 39.96 7.26
CA PRO A 623 -4.95 41.15 8.10
C PRO A 623 -5.33 42.45 7.39
N LYS A 624 -5.42 42.44 6.05
CA LYS A 624 -5.88 43.61 5.27
C LYS A 624 -7.39 43.73 5.21
N THR A 625 -8.09 42.62 5.37
CA THR A 625 -9.55 42.55 5.26
C THR A 625 -10.21 42.11 6.56
N THR A 626 -9.44 41.57 7.50
CA THR A 626 -9.93 41.01 8.76
C THR A 626 -9.24 41.62 9.96
N VAL A 627 -9.91 41.56 11.11
CA VAL A 627 -9.38 41.98 12.41
C VAL A 627 -9.47 40.80 13.38
N TYR A 628 -8.36 40.47 14.02
CA TYR A 628 -8.29 39.46 15.07
C TYR A 628 -8.59 40.06 16.45
N VAL A 629 -9.57 39.47 17.15
CA VAL A 629 -9.97 39.89 18.48
C VAL A 629 -9.52 38.85 19.50
N GLU A 630 -8.52 39.20 20.31
CA GLU A 630 -7.89 38.30 21.28
C GLU A 630 -8.88 37.72 22.30
N HIS A 631 -9.74 38.56 22.90
CA HIS A 631 -10.70 38.14 23.93
C HIS A 631 -11.77 37.18 23.41
N MET A 632 -12.16 37.33 22.13
CA MET A 632 -13.13 36.45 21.47
C MET A 632 -12.45 35.26 20.79
N THR A 633 -11.11 35.24 20.70
CA THR A 633 -10.33 34.22 19.98
C THR A 633 -10.84 33.99 18.55
N ALA A 634 -11.20 35.09 17.86
CA ALA A 634 -11.90 35.04 16.58
C ALA A 634 -11.47 36.15 15.61
N TRP A 635 -11.64 35.88 14.32
CA TRP A 635 -11.44 36.83 13.22
C TRP A 635 -12.76 37.38 12.73
N TYR A 636 -12.81 38.69 12.54
CA TYR A 636 -13.97 39.42 12.04
C TYR A 636 -13.64 40.11 10.72
N ASP A 637 -14.59 40.17 9.80
CA ASP A 637 -14.44 40.96 8.58
C ASP A 637 -14.50 42.46 8.89
N MET A 638 -13.55 43.24 8.37
CA MET A 638 -13.40 44.64 8.72
C MET A 638 -14.52 45.54 8.14
N LYS A 639 -15.22 45.10 7.08
CA LYS A 639 -16.30 45.87 6.43
C LYS A 639 -17.68 45.49 6.93
N THR A 640 -17.92 44.20 7.09
CA THR A 640 -19.24 43.64 7.43
C THR A 640 -19.39 43.33 8.92
N HIS A 641 -18.29 43.32 9.68
CA HIS A 641 -18.24 42.95 11.09
C HIS A 641 -18.74 41.52 11.39
N ASN A 642 -18.88 40.69 10.36
CA ASN A 642 -19.26 39.29 10.52
C ASN A 642 -18.08 38.46 11.04
N GLU A 643 -18.37 37.51 11.92
CA GLU A 643 -17.40 36.51 12.36
C GLU A 643 -17.03 35.56 11.21
N ILE A 644 -15.73 35.34 10.99
CA ILE A 644 -15.20 34.47 9.93
C ILE A 644 -14.72 33.14 10.52
N ILE A 645 -13.84 33.20 11.52
CA ILE A 645 -13.24 32.02 12.18
C ILE A 645 -13.23 32.23 13.69
N ASN A 646 -13.52 31.17 14.44
CA ASN A 646 -13.38 31.09 15.89
C ASN A 646 -12.66 29.79 16.30
N LEU A 647 -12.51 29.51 17.60
CA LEU A 647 -11.89 28.27 18.08
C LEU A 647 -12.57 26.99 17.58
N LYS A 648 -13.90 26.96 17.48
CA LYS A 648 -14.67 25.76 17.05
C LYS A 648 -14.37 25.37 15.60
N PHE A 649 -13.87 26.30 14.80
CA PHE A 649 -13.45 26.03 13.42
C PHE A 649 -12.28 25.04 13.36
N PHE A 650 -11.30 25.15 14.28
CA PHE A 650 -10.15 24.25 14.29
C PHE A 650 -10.57 22.81 14.61
N SER A 651 -11.58 22.62 15.46
CA SER A 651 -12.19 21.29 15.67
C SER A 651 -12.86 20.72 14.42
N LYS A 652 -13.36 21.56 13.50
CA LYS A 652 -13.85 21.09 12.19
C LYS A 652 -12.70 20.60 11.31
N ILE A 653 -11.54 21.26 11.36
CA ILE A 653 -10.33 20.78 10.70
C ILE A 653 -9.92 19.43 11.30
N THR A 654 -9.84 19.30 12.62
CA THR A 654 -9.53 18.02 13.31
C THR A 654 -10.46 16.89 12.88
N LYS A 655 -11.77 17.15 12.78
CA LYS A 655 -12.74 16.12 12.32
C LYS A 655 -12.54 15.70 10.86
N SER A 656 -12.00 16.57 10.02
CA SER A 656 -11.87 16.33 8.57
C SER A 656 -10.51 15.75 8.16
N VAL A 657 -9.42 16.19 8.78
CA VAL A 657 -8.05 15.76 8.45
C VAL A 657 -7.31 15.15 9.66
N GLY A 658 -7.97 14.97 10.80
CA GLY A 658 -7.36 14.37 11.98
C GLY A 658 -6.25 15.22 12.62
N THR A 659 -5.65 14.67 13.67
CA THR A 659 -4.51 15.27 14.37
C THR A 659 -3.29 15.43 13.45
N ALA A 660 -3.02 14.42 12.62
CA ALA A 660 -1.96 14.45 11.62
C ALA A 660 -2.10 15.64 10.65
N GLY A 661 -3.34 15.99 10.27
CA GLY A 661 -3.63 17.13 9.40
C GLY A 661 -3.27 18.47 10.05
N LEU A 662 -3.66 18.67 11.30
CA LEU A 662 -3.33 19.89 12.05
C LEU A 662 -1.82 20.03 12.31
N THR A 663 -1.16 18.96 12.74
CA THR A 663 0.31 18.95 12.91
C THR A 663 1.01 19.22 11.57
N GLY A 664 0.49 18.64 10.48
CA GLY A 664 0.96 18.89 9.12
C GLY A 664 0.82 20.35 8.68
N LEU A 665 -0.32 20.98 9.00
CA LEU A 665 -0.56 22.41 8.77
C LEU A 665 0.40 23.28 9.59
N ASP A 666 0.62 22.98 10.87
CA ASP A 666 1.59 23.72 11.69
C ASP A 666 3.00 23.66 11.11
N ARG A 667 3.42 22.47 10.66
CA ARG A 667 4.72 22.25 10.01
C ARG A 667 4.83 23.03 8.69
N LEU A 668 3.81 22.97 7.85
CA LEU A 668 3.79 23.70 6.58
C LEU A 668 3.84 25.21 6.80
N ILE A 669 3.01 25.74 7.71
CA ILE A 669 3.00 27.16 8.06
C ILE A 669 4.35 27.58 8.66
N SER A 670 5.01 26.71 9.43
CA SER A 670 6.37 26.95 9.93
C SER A 670 7.37 27.15 8.78
N PHE A 671 7.32 26.35 7.72
CA PHE A 671 8.16 26.56 6.53
C PHE A 671 7.82 27.86 5.79
N MET A 672 6.53 28.20 5.69
CA MET A 672 6.10 29.46 5.09
C MET A 672 6.64 30.66 5.88
N ILE A 673 6.63 30.60 7.22
CA ILE A 673 7.25 31.62 8.09
C ILE A 673 8.77 31.70 7.85
N VAL A 674 9.47 30.55 7.78
CA VAL A 674 10.92 30.52 7.47
C VAL A 674 11.20 31.27 6.17
N THR A 675 10.45 30.98 5.11
CA THR A 675 10.63 31.63 3.80
C THR A 675 10.33 33.12 3.86
N GLU A 676 9.27 33.55 4.54
CA GLU A 676 8.96 34.97 4.69
C GLU A 676 10.02 35.73 5.51
N ILE A 677 10.55 35.13 6.58
CA ILE A 677 11.64 35.72 7.36
C ILE A 677 12.92 35.80 6.50
N GLN A 678 13.30 34.73 5.79
CA GLN A 678 14.48 34.74 4.91
C GLN A 678 14.36 35.80 3.82
N ASN A 679 13.18 35.91 3.20
CA ASN A 679 12.91 36.93 2.19
C ASN A 679 12.98 38.35 2.79
N TYR A 680 12.40 38.56 3.98
CA TYR A 680 12.51 39.82 4.71
C TYR A 680 13.97 40.20 4.97
N LEU A 681 14.77 39.29 5.52
CA LEU A 681 16.19 39.53 5.81
C LEU A 681 16.99 39.78 4.52
N SER A 682 16.70 39.06 3.44
CA SER A 682 17.36 39.27 2.14
C SER A 682 17.04 40.64 1.56
N THR A 683 15.77 41.07 1.62
CA THR A 683 15.34 42.40 1.18
C THR A 683 16.01 43.50 2.01
N LEU A 684 16.06 43.35 3.34
CA LEU A 684 16.76 44.30 4.21
C LEU A 684 18.25 44.38 3.92
N GLN A 685 18.91 43.24 3.77
CA GLN A 685 20.35 43.19 3.52
C GLN A 685 20.71 43.81 2.16
N LYS A 686 19.90 43.58 1.12
CA LYS A 686 20.15 44.12 -0.23
C LYS A 686 19.72 45.57 -0.38
N GLY A 687 18.58 45.95 0.18
CA GLY A 687 17.94 47.24 -0.06
C GLY A 687 18.22 48.33 0.97
N VAL A 688 18.57 47.96 2.21
CA VAL A 688 18.74 48.94 3.32
C VAL A 688 20.19 48.93 3.82
N LEU A 689 20.74 47.76 4.15
CA LEU A 689 22.05 47.67 4.82
C LEU A 689 23.26 47.79 3.89
N LYS A 690 23.05 47.81 2.57
CA LYS A 690 24.10 48.06 1.57
C LYS A 690 24.10 49.49 1.03
N ASP A 691 23.07 50.27 1.32
CA ASP A 691 22.96 51.64 0.86
C ASP A 691 23.61 52.60 1.87
N LYS A 692 24.58 53.37 1.39
CA LYS A 692 25.35 54.32 2.22
C LYS A 692 24.45 55.39 2.85
N ALA A 693 23.43 55.86 2.13
CA ALA A 693 22.52 56.89 2.64
C ALA A 693 21.70 56.40 3.84
N TRP A 694 21.31 55.12 3.84
CA TRP A 694 20.61 54.49 4.96
C TRP A 694 21.51 54.31 6.17
N LEU A 695 22.76 53.86 5.97
CA LEU A 695 23.72 53.70 7.06
C LEU A 695 24.09 55.04 7.72
N GLU A 696 24.28 56.09 6.92
CA GLU A 696 24.49 57.46 7.43
C GLU A 696 23.28 57.95 8.23
N MET A 697 22.05 57.72 7.72
CA MET A 697 20.82 58.06 8.45
C MET A 697 20.74 57.32 9.79
N PHE A 698 20.97 56.01 9.83
CA PHE A 698 20.95 55.25 11.09
C PHE A 698 22.03 55.71 12.05
N GLY A 699 23.23 56.05 11.57
CA GLY A 699 24.29 56.62 12.38
C GLY A 699 23.89 57.95 13.03
N VAL A 700 23.25 58.85 12.28
CA VAL A 700 22.74 60.14 12.80
C VAL A 700 21.63 59.92 13.83
N VAL A 701 20.65 59.06 13.53
CA VAL A 701 19.54 58.77 14.45
C VAL A 701 20.06 58.10 15.73
N SER A 702 20.95 57.12 15.61
CA SER A 702 21.52 56.42 16.77
C SER A 702 22.30 57.36 17.69
N LYS A 703 23.02 58.34 17.13
CA LYS A 703 23.69 59.39 17.92
C LYS A 703 22.68 60.32 18.59
N GLY A 704 21.62 60.73 17.88
CA GLY A 704 20.56 61.58 18.45
C GLY A 704 19.73 60.93 19.54
N LEU A 705 19.64 59.59 19.55
CA LEU A 705 18.98 58.80 20.60
C LEU A 705 19.92 58.41 21.75
N SER A 706 21.21 58.74 21.65
CA SER A 706 22.21 58.46 22.68
C SER A 706 22.54 59.74 23.45
N PRO A 707 22.55 59.74 24.79
CA PRO A 707 22.26 58.62 25.70
C PRO A 707 20.76 58.24 25.74
N HIS A 708 20.46 56.94 25.85
CA HIS A 708 19.09 56.40 25.81
C HIS A 708 18.19 56.77 27.01
N TYR A 709 18.76 57.36 28.06
CA TYR A 709 18.02 57.87 29.21
C TYR A 709 17.50 59.30 29.01
N ASN A 710 18.01 60.06 28.03
CA ASN A 710 17.58 61.42 27.77
C ASN A 710 16.21 61.47 27.11
N ILE A 711 15.45 62.54 27.41
CA ILE A 711 14.14 62.82 26.82
C ILE A 711 14.32 63.74 25.59
N ILE A 712 13.58 63.46 24.52
CA ILE A 712 13.58 64.30 23.32
C ILE A 712 12.58 65.44 23.48
N SER A 713 13.03 66.70 23.44
CA SER A 713 12.21 67.88 23.71
C SER A 713 11.06 68.12 22.71
N ASN A 714 11.23 67.73 21.44
CA ASN A 714 10.16 67.80 20.42
C ASN A 714 10.03 66.44 19.70
N PRO A 715 9.38 65.45 20.34
CA PRO A 715 9.32 64.09 19.83
C PRO A 715 8.51 64.01 18.52
N SER A 716 7.44 64.79 18.37
CA SER A 716 6.60 64.82 17.17
C SER A 716 7.41 65.20 15.93
N ARG A 717 8.26 66.23 16.00
CA ARG A 717 9.11 66.66 14.88
C ARG A 717 10.29 65.72 14.65
N PHE A 718 10.97 65.30 15.73
CA PHE A 718 12.16 64.46 15.63
C PHE A 718 11.84 63.11 14.98
N TYR A 719 10.87 62.36 15.51
CA TYR A 719 10.54 61.03 14.99
C TYR A 719 9.92 61.11 13.59
N SER A 720 9.02 62.07 13.34
CA SER A 720 8.36 62.22 12.03
C SER A 720 9.34 62.49 10.89
N GLN A 721 10.41 63.25 11.15
CA GLN A 721 11.47 63.53 10.18
C GLN A 721 12.16 62.25 9.67
N TYR A 722 12.40 61.27 10.56
CA TYR A 722 13.09 60.03 10.18
C TYR A 722 12.13 58.95 9.69
N THR A 723 10.90 58.88 10.22
CA THR A 723 9.89 57.94 9.71
C THR A 723 9.42 58.29 8.31
N SER A 724 9.38 59.58 7.95
CA SER A 724 8.95 60.05 6.61
C SER A 724 9.99 59.76 5.51
N ARG A 725 11.29 59.85 5.83
CA ARG A 725 12.39 59.48 4.90
C ARG A 725 12.31 58.03 4.42
N ALA A 726 11.73 57.16 5.24
CA ALA A 726 11.62 55.73 5.00
C ALA A 726 10.23 55.27 4.48
N GLN A 727 9.34 56.21 4.17
CA GLN A 727 7.92 55.93 3.89
C GLN A 727 7.68 54.99 2.70
N LYS A 728 8.58 54.97 1.70
CA LYS A 728 8.48 54.07 0.54
C LYS A 728 8.75 52.60 0.87
N VAL A 729 9.49 52.31 1.94
CA VAL A 729 9.90 50.94 2.33
C VAL A 729 8.89 50.31 3.28
N TRP A 730 8.20 51.12 4.09
CA TRP A 730 7.25 50.65 5.10
C TRP A 730 6.12 49.76 4.59
N PRO A 731 5.47 50.00 3.45
CA PRO A 731 4.41 49.11 2.97
C PRO A 731 4.88 47.67 2.70
N GLN A 732 6.09 47.52 2.15
CA GLN A 732 6.66 46.19 1.87
C GLN A 732 7.05 45.45 3.15
N ILE A 733 7.60 46.16 4.14
CA ILE A 733 7.90 45.59 5.46
C ILE A 733 6.62 45.23 6.20
N LEU A 734 5.62 46.11 6.16
CA LEU A 734 4.33 45.90 6.82
C LEU A 734 3.62 44.65 6.30
N ASP A 735 3.54 44.47 4.98
CA ASP A 735 2.93 43.27 4.37
C ASP A 735 3.57 41.97 4.88
N ARG A 736 4.90 41.92 4.97
CA ARG A 736 5.63 40.76 5.47
C ARG A 736 5.44 40.52 6.96
N VAL A 737 5.50 41.60 7.76
CA VAL A 737 5.31 41.53 9.23
C VAL A 737 3.91 41.02 9.56
N LEU A 738 2.88 41.55 8.89
CA LEU A 738 1.50 41.12 9.07
C LEU A 738 1.31 39.65 8.69
N LYS A 739 1.87 39.20 7.56
CA LYS A 739 1.84 37.78 7.15
C LYS A 739 2.48 36.87 8.19
N ILE A 740 3.65 37.24 8.72
CA ILE A 740 4.34 36.46 9.75
C ILE A 740 3.48 36.37 11.02
N GLY A 741 2.93 37.49 11.47
CA GLY A 741 2.09 37.53 12.65
C GLY A 741 0.78 36.76 12.50
N GLN A 742 0.13 36.88 11.35
CA GLN A 742 -1.06 36.10 10.99
C GLN A 742 -0.77 34.59 11.07
N MET A 743 0.30 34.14 10.40
CA MET A 743 0.70 32.73 10.42
C MET A 743 1.00 32.24 11.84
N GLN A 744 1.65 33.06 12.67
CA GLN A 744 1.94 32.72 14.06
C GLN A 744 0.68 32.64 14.93
N LEU A 745 -0.31 33.51 14.72
CA LEU A 745 -1.61 33.41 15.38
C LEU A 745 -2.31 32.12 14.97
N LEU A 746 -2.33 31.77 13.67
CA LEU A 746 -2.90 30.50 13.21
C LEU A 746 -2.22 29.30 13.90
N ARG A 747 -0.88 29.29 14.00
CA ARG A 747 -0.14 28.24 14.72
C ARG A 747 -0.57 28.14 16.19
N LYS A 748 -0.74 29.27 16.89
CA LYS A 748 -1.25 29.28 18.29
C LYS A 748 -2.59 28.54 18.42
N HIS A 749 -3.53 28.81 17.52
CA HIS A 749 -4.85 28.17 17.56
C HIS A 749 -4.80 26.68 17.18
N ILE A 750 -3.95 26.30 16.22
CA ILE A 750 -3.70 24.89 15.89
C ILE A 750 -3.14 24.14 17.10
N THR A 751 -2.11 24.69 17.76
CA THR A 751 -1.52 24.11 18.97
C THR A 751 -2.54 23.98 20.10
N TYR A 752 -3.40 24.99 20.28
CA TYR A 752 -4.47 24.95 21.29
C TYR A 752 -5.47 23.82 21.04
N GLU A 753 -5.93 23.64 19.80
CA GLU A 753 -6.84 22.55 19.43
C GLU A 753 -6.20 21.17 19.62
N LEU A 754 -4.92 21.01 19.25
CA LEU A 754 -4.16 19.78 19.47
C LEU A 754 -4.04 19.46 20.97
N ASN A 755 -3.78 20.48 21.80
CA ASN A 755 -3.66 20.33 23.25
C ASN A 755 -4.98 19.87 23.88
N ILE A 756 -6.09 20.49 23.49
CA ILE A 756 -7.42 20.10 23.97
C ILE A 756 -7.76 18.68 23.55
N SER A 757 -7.57 18.36 22.27
CA SER A 757 -7.85 17.02 21.74
C SER A 757 -7.03 15.96 22.49
N CYS A 758 -5.73 16.18 22.69
CA CYS A 758 -4.86 15.27 23.44
C CYS A 758 -5.29 15.10 24.90
N LYS A 759 -5.68 16.17 25.59
CA LYS A 759 -6.16 16.11 26.98
C LYS A 759 -7.50 15.37 27.11
N PHE A 760 -8.35 15.43 26.09
CA PHE A 760 -9.64 14.75 26.08
C PHE A 760 -9.50 13.28 25.69
N ASP A 761 -8.83 12.99 24.58
CA ASP A 761 -8.72 11.64 24.01
C ASP A 761 -7.64 10.78 24.69
N SER A 762 -6.63 11.40 25.31
CA SER A 762 -5.44 10.70 25.84
C SER A 762 -4.85 11.39 27.07
N LYS A 763 -5.66 11.61 28.11
CA LYS A 763 -5.29 12.32 29.36
C LYS A 763 -3.99 11.82 29.99
N HIS A 764 -3.76 10.51 30.05
CA HIS A 764 -2.55 9.93 30.64
C HIS A 764 -1.29 10.28 29.84
N LEU A 765 -1.37 10.22 28.51
CA LEU A 765 -0.27 10.61 27.63
C LEU A 765 0.05 12.10 27.79
N ALA A 766 -0.98 12.96 27.79
CA ALA A 766 -0.81 14.40 27.98
C ALA A 766 -0.10 14.71 29.32
N SER A 767 -0.54 14.07 30.40
CA SER A 767 0.07 14.24 31.74
C SER A 767 1.52 13.75 31.78
N ALA A 768 1.81 12.61 31.15
CA ALA A 768 3.16 12.04 31.11
C ALA A 768 4.11 12.93 30.30
N LEU A 769 3.68 13.39 29.13
CA LEU A 769 4.47 14.30 28.28
C LEU A 769 4.74 15.64 28.97
N GLN A 770 3.74 16.20 29.65
CA GLN A 770 3.90 17.44 30.39
C GLN A 770 4.90 17.27 31.55
N SER A 771 4.74 16.21 32.34
CA SER A 771 5.65 15.91 33.47
C SER A 771 7.09 15.69 32.99
N MET A 772 7.26 14.96 31.88
CA MET A 772 8.57 14.71 31.27
C MET A 772 9.22 16.01 30.77
N ASN A 773 8.45 16.87 30.11
CA ASN A 773 8.93 18.15 29.62
C ASN A 773 9.33 19.09 30.77
N GLU A 774 8.50 19.19 31.82
CA GLU A 774 8.80 20.01 33.01
C GLU A 774 10.05 19.51 33.75
N ALA A 775 10.18 18.19 33.94
CA ALA A 775 11.36 17.59 34.56
C ALA A 775 12.64 17.86 33.75
N LEU A 776 12.58 17.68 32.43
CA LEU A 776 13.72 17.91 31.54
C LEU A 776 14.15 19.39 31.51
N LEU A 777 13.18 20.31 31.46
CA LEU A 777 13.47 21.74 31.54
C LEU A 777 14.07 22.12 32.90
N ALA A 778 13.59 21.55 33.99
CA ALA A 778 14.15 21.77 35.33
C ALA A 778 15.60 21.24 35.44
N GLU A 779 15.92 20.10 34.84
CA GLU A 779 17.29 19.57 34.77
C GLU A 779 18.22 20.48 33.95
N ILE A 780 17.75 20.96 32.80
CA ILE A 780 18.50 21.90 31.95
C ILE A 780 18.77 23.20 32.70
N GLU A 781 17.75 23.78 33.36
CA GLU A 781 17.93 24.98 34.19
C GLU A 781 18.89 24.74 35.36
N ALA A 782 18.84 23.56 35.98
CA ALA A 782 19.74 23.19 37.05
C ALA A 782 21.19 23.05 36.55
N HIS A 783 21.40 22.53 35.34
CA HIS A 783 22.72 22.47 34.70
C HIS A 783 23.29 23.86 34.41
N TYR A 784 22.47 24.80 33.92
CA TYR A 784 22.93 26.18 33.69
C TYR A 784 23.30 26.92 34.99
N LYS A 785 22.67 26.56 36.12
CA LYS A 785 23.06 27.07 37.45
C LYS A 785 24.30 26.35 37.99
N GLU A 786 24.42 25.05 37.74
CA GLU A 786 25.48 24.19 38.25
C GLU A 786 25.95 23.19 37.16
N PRO A 787 27.07 23.47 36.47
CA PRO A 787 27.54 22.67 35.33
C PRO A 787 27.89 21.20 35.63
N SER A 788 27.92 20.81 36.91
CA SER A 788 28.14 19.43 37.39
C SER A 788 26.95 18.50 37.11
N LYS A 789 25.75 19.06 36.91
CA LYS A 789 24.50 18.31 36.69
C LYS A 789 24.41 17.77 35.26
N PRO A 790 23.67 16.67 35.02
CA PRO A 790 23.55 16.09 33.69
C PRO A 790 22.86 17.04 32.70
N TYR A 791 23.37 17.08 31.48
CA TYR A 791 22.76 17.76 30.33
C TYR A 791 22.68 16.78 29.15
N PRO A 792 21.55 16.69 28.43
CA PRO A 792 21.45 15.82 27.26
C PRO A 792 22.47 16.25 26.19
N LYS A 793 23.50 15.41 25.95
CA LYS A 793 24.48 15.65 24.89
C LYS A 793 23.80 15.69 23.52
N GLU A 794 24.38 16.39 22.55
CA GLU A 794 23.83 16.49 21.18
C GLU A 794 23.62 15.13 20.49
N SER A 795 24.37 14.10 20.89
CA SER A 795 24.20 12.73 20.39
C SER A 795 23.00 11.99 20.98
N ASN A 796 22.32 12.55 21.99
CA ASN A 796 21.17 11.93 22.63
C ASN A 796 19.88 12.30 21.87
N PRO A 797 19.13 11.31 21.32
CA PRO A 797 17.92 11.58 20.55
C PRO A 797 16.75 12.12 21.39
N LEU A 798 16.83 12.07 22.73
CA LEU A 798 15.73 12.40 23.63
C LEU A 798 15.07 13.76 23.34
N MET A 799 15.85 14.83 23.17
CA MET A 799 15.32 16.17 22.90
C MET A 799 14.55 16.23 21.57
N TYR A 800 15.05 15.53 20.55
CA TYR A 800 14.45 15.51 19.21
C TYR A 800 13.15 14.69 19.20
N GLU A 801 13.17 13.51 19.81
CA GLU A 801 12.00 12.64 19.90
C GLU A 801 10.91 13.27 20.77
N LEU A 802 11.27 13.78 21.96
CA LEU A 802 10.32 14.43 22.86
C LEU A 802 9.69 15.67 22.21
N SER A 803 10.47 16.51 21.52
CA SER A 803 9.92 17.67 20.80
C SER A 803 8.86 17.27 19.78
N THR A 804 9.04 16.14 19.10
CA THR A 804 8.05 15.62 18.14
C THR A 804 6.76 15.24 18.86
N TYR A 805 6.83 14.51 19.98
CA TYR A 805 5.63 14.18 20.75
C TYR A 805 4.93 15.42 21.34
N LEU A 806 5.69 16.42 21.81
CA LEU A 806 5.14 17.68 22.33
C LEU A 806 4.43 18.50 21.25
N ASP A 807 4.96 18.52 20.02
CA ASP A 807 4.30 19.19 18.89
C ASP A 807 2.98 18.50 18.52
N TRP A 808 2.94 17.16 18.47
CA TRP A 808 1.70 16.40 18.22
C TRP A 808 0.67 16.54 19.34
N ALA A 809 1.13 16.69 20.59
CA ALA A 809 0.27 16.92 21.75
C ALA A 809 -0.13 18.39 21.94
N GLY A 810 0.37 19.32 21.12
CA GLY A 810 0.11 20.75 21.27
C GLY A 810 0.65 21.36 22.57
N ILE A 811 1.74 20.81 23.13
CA ILE A 811 2.39 21.31 24.36
C ILE A 811 3.50 22.34 24.03
N SER A 812 3.84 22.53 22.76
CA SER A 812 4.84 23.50 22.33
C SER A 812 4.33 24.95 22.33
N ASN A 813 5.24 25.93 22.37
CA ASN A 813 4.90 27.35 22.27
C ASN A 813 5.35 27.93 20.90
N PRO A 814 4.41 28.20 19.98
CA PRO A 814 4.73 28.74 18.65
C PRO A 814 5.52 30.04 18.65
N PHE A 815 5.24 30.95 19.60
CA PHE A 815 5.90 32.27 19.68
C PHE A 815 7.33 32.21 20.22
N ALA A 816 7.71 31.11 20.88
CA ALA A 816 9.05 30.91 21.40
C ALA A 816 10.03 30.34 20.36
N LYS A 817 9.52 29.82 19.23
CA LYS A 817 10.28 29.08 18.21
C LYS A 817 11.27 29.97 17.44
N ILE A 818 12.47 29.44 17.24
CA ILE A 818 13.51 30.03 16.38
C ILE A 818 13.46 29.29 15.03
N TYR A 819 13.25 30.03 13.96
CA TYR A 819 13.05 29.52 12.60
C TYR A 819 14.31 29.58 11.74
N VAL A 820 15.13 30.61 11.94
CA VAL A 820 16.31 30.86 11.11
C VAL A 820 17.50 31.21 11.97
N THR A 821 18.68 30.74 11.58
CA THR A 821 19.93 31.23 12.15
C THR A 821 20.27 32.58 11.53
N THR A 822 20.18 33.65 12.31
CA THR A 822 20.48 35.01 11.84
C THR A 822 21.95 35.38 12.05
N LYS A 823 22.53 36.14 11.12
CA LYS A 823 23.78 36.88 11.36
C LYS A 823 23.46 38.19 12.08
N ASN A 824 24.42 38.75 12.82
CA ASN A 824 24.26 40.06 13.43
C ASN A 824 24.05 41.13 12.34
N LEU A 825 22.88 41.77 12.33
CA LEU A 825 22.53 42.84 11.40
C LEU A 825 22.66 44.18 12.13
N GLN A 826 23.60 45.02 11.68
CA GLN A 826 23.81 46.34 12.25
C GLN A 826 22.52 47.19 12.14
N TYR A 827 22.23 47.93 13.20
CA TYR A 827 21.05 48.83 13.30
C TYR A 827 19.67 48.15 13.16
N PHE A 828 19.58 46.82 13.27
CA PHE A 828 18.29 46.13 13.13
C PHE A 828 17.26 46.58 14.18
N SER A 829 17.66 46.66 15.46
CA SER A 829 16.82 47.16 16.56
C SER A 829 16.28 48.56 16.29
N LEU A 830 17.12 49.45 15.74
CA LEU A 830 16.76 50.83 15.38
C LEU A 830 15.81 50.88 14.18
N LEU A 831 16.06 50.07 13.14
CA LEU A 831 15.18 49.96 11.98
C LEU A 831 13.79 49.46 12.40
N THR A 832 13.73 48.40 13.20
CA THR A 832 12.46 47.84 13.71
C THR A 832 11.75 48.87 14.59
N PHE A 833 12.47 49.63 15.42
CA PHE A 833 11.91 50.73 16.20
C PHE A 833 11.28 51.80 15.29
N LEU A 834 12.01 52.34 14.33
CA LEU A 834 11.52 53.36 13.39
C LEU A 834 10.32 52.86 12.58
N PHE A 835 10.35 51.59 12.18
CA PHE A 835 9.22 50.94 11.53
C PHE A 835 8.00 50.90 12.46
N VAL A 836 8.14 50.46 13.71
CA VAL A 836 7.01 50.38 14.65
C VAL A 836 6.39 51.76 14.90
N VAL A 837 7.19 52.77 15.24
CA VAL A 837 6.68 54.13 15.50
C VAL A 837 6.11 54.82 14.26
N SER A 838 6.42 54.34 13.05
CA SER A 838 5.77 54.80 11.82
C SER A 838 4.37 54.22 11.61
N GLN A 839 4.05 53.07 12.23
CA GLN A 839 2.74 52.42 12.11
C GLN A 839 1.82 52.72 13.30
N LEU A 840 2.35 52.92 14.52
CA LEU A 840 1.56 53.20 15.72
C LEU A 840 0.56 54.39 15.56
N PRO A 841 0.89 55.51 14.88
CA PRO A 841 -0.07 56.60 14.69
C PRO A 841 -1.31 56.24 13.85
N LYS A 842 -1.28 55.11 13.14
CA LYS A 842 -2.42 54.58 12.38
C LYS A 842 -3.34 53.71 13.21
N LEU A 843 -2.91 53.31 14.41
CA LEU A 843 -3.66 52.50 15.35
C LEU A 843 -4.28 53.39 16.44
N THR A 844 -5.40 52.93 16.97
CA THR A 844 -6.01 53.47 18.19
C THR A 844 -6.46 52.31 19.06
N TYR A 845 -6.25 52.46 20.36
CA TYR A 845 -6.78 51.52 21.34
C TYR A 845 -8.31 51.65 21.44
N ALA A 846 -9.02 50.56 21.20
CA ALA A 846 -10.48 50.51 21.29
C ALA A 846 -10.91 49.74 22.54
N LYS A 847 -11.54 50.45 23.49
CA LYS A 847 -11.96 49.91 24.80
C LYS A 847 -12.95 48.74 24.67
N ASN A 848 -13.88 48.83 23.73
CA ASN A 848 -14.92 47.83 23.49
C ASN A 848 -14.39 46.45 23.06
N VAL A 849 -13.21 46.40 22.43
CA VAL A 849 -12.58 45.16 21.95
C VAL A 849 -11.28 44.87 22.72
N ALA A 850 -10.86 45.82 23.58
CA ALA A 850 -9.59 45.82 24.32
C ALA A 850 -8.37 45.49 23.43
N SER A 851 -8.37 45.98 22.19
CA SER A 851 -7.34 45.72 21.18
C SER A 851 -6.99 46.98 20.39
N LEU A 852 -5.86 46.96 19.66
CA LEU A 852 -5.50 48.02 18.72
C LEU A 852 -6.22 47.81 17.40
N ILE A 853 -7.04 48.79 17.02
CA ILE A 853 -7.74 48.82 15.73
C ILE A 853 -7.19 49.94 14.85
N CYS A 854 -7.36 49.81 13.54
CA CYS A 854 -7.04 50.88 12.61
C CYS A 854 -7.92 52.11 12.78
N ARG A 855 -7.30 53.30 12.74
CA ARG A 855 -8.01 54.60 12.73
C ARG A 855 -8.85 54.79 11.46
N LYS A 856 -8.37 54.27 10.32
CA LYS A 856 -9.05 54.36 9.03
C LYS A 856 -9.29 52.94 8.51
N VAL A 857 -10.51 52.65 8.10
CA VAL A 857 -10.90 51.36 7.48
C VAL A 857 -10.13 51.09 6.17
N GLN A 858 -9.53 52.11 5.57
CA GLN A 858 -8.73 51.99 4.35
C GLN A 858 -7.27 51.56 4.63
N ASP A 859 -6.81 51.68 5.89
CA ASP A 859 -5.46 51.28 6.26
C ASP A 859 -5.39 49.75 6.47
N PRO A 860 -4.54 49.02 5.73
CA PRO A 860 -4.49 47.56 5.75
C PRO A 860 -3.64 47.06 6.93
N LEU A 861 -4.08 47.31 8.17
CA LEU A 861 -3.31 47.03 9.38
C LEU A 861 -4.20 46.46 10.50
N ASP A 862 -3.81 45.31 11.02
CA ASP A 862 -4.42 44.71 12.21
C ASP A 862 -3.38 44.71 13.35
N GLY A 863 -3.79 45.19 14.53
CA GLY A 863 -2.91 45.39 15.68
C GLY A 863 -2.29 44.10 16.20
N ALA A 864 -3.06 43.02 16.34
CA ALA A 864 -2.56 41.77 16.92
C ALA A 864 -1.56 41.04 15.99
N PRO A 865 -1.85 40.78 14.69
CA PRO A 865 -0.87 40.27 13.74
C PRO A 865 0.36 41.18 13.65
N PHE A 866 0.20 42.50 13.72
CA PHE A 866 1.34 43.41 13.71
C PHE A 866 2.29 43.20 14.90
N ILE A 867 1.76 43.15 16.13
CA ILE A 867 2.55 42.93 17.35
C ILE A 867 3.25 41.58 17.30
N VAL A 868 2.52 40.51 16.97
CA VAL A 868 3.05 39.14 16.91
C VAL A 868 4.13 39.01 15.83
N GLY A 869 3.94 39.66 14.68
CA GLY A 869 4.93 39.69 13.60
C GLY A 869 6.24 40.34 14.03
N VAL A 870 6.18 41.50 14.70
CA VAL A 870 7.37 42.19 15.23
C VAL A 870 8.06 41.35 16.30
N GLN A 871 7.29 40.75 17.22
CA GLN A 871 7.82 39.84 18.25
C GLN A 871 8.54 38.65 17.61
N THR A 872 7.94 38.04 16.59
CA THR A 872 8.51 36.87 15.91
C THR A 872 9.82 37.21 15.21
N LEU A 873 9.91 38.38 14.57
CA LEU A 873 11.14 38.86 13.94
C LEU A 873 12.26 39.09 14.96
N LEU A 874 11.98 39.82 16.04
CA LEU A 874 12.98 40.11 17.09
C LEU A 874 13.43 38.83 17.81
N ARG A 875 12.56 37.83 17.94
CA ARG A 875 12.88 36.53 18.55
C ARG A 875 13.94 35.75 17.78
N GLN A 876 14.13 36.00 16.48
CA GLN A 876 15.15 35.32 15.68
C GLN A 876 16.57 35.79 15.97
N PHE A 877 16.72 36.95 16.63
CA PHE A 877 18.01 37.57 16.95
C PHE A 877 18.40 37.35 18.41
N HIS A 878 19.65 37.68 18.73
CA HIS A 878 20.15 37.68 20.11
C HIS A 878 19.26 38.56 21.02
N PRO A 879 18.96 38.15 22.27
CA PRO A 879 18.08 38.89 23.18
C PRO A 879 18.45 40.37 23.39
N GLU A 880 19.72 40.74 23.24
CA GLU A 880 20.19 42.14 23.30
C GLU A 880 19.53 43.05 22.27
N VAL A 881 19.28 42.56 21.05
CA VAL A 881 18.64 43.33 19.97
C VAL A 881 17.22 43.71 20.37
N ARG A 882 16.51 42.78 21.01
CA ARG A 882 15.18 43.03 21.58
C ARG A 882 15.25 44.02 22.73
N ASN A 883 16.22 43.90 23.64
CA ASN A 883 16.39 44.85 24.75
C ASN A 883 16.70 46.27 24.25
N GLN A 884 17.54 46.40 23.21
CA GLN A 884 17.82 47.69 22.58
C GLN A 884 16.58 48.28 21.90
N PHE A 885 15.76 47.46 21.25
CA PHE A 885 14.46 47.89 20.71
C PHE A 885 13.51 48.41 21.81
N LEU A 886 13.43 47.71 22.95
CA LEU A 886 12.62 48.14 24.09
C LEU A 886 13.14 49.44 24.72
N LEU A 887 14.46 49.64 24.77
CA LEU A 887 15.07 50.89 25.21
C LEU A 887 14.62 52.07 24.33
N TYR A 888 14.65 51.93 23.01
CA TYR A 888 14.20 52.98 22.09
C TYR A 888 12.71 53.29 22.23
N LEU A 889 11.85 52.26 22.35
CA LEU A 889 10.41 52.46 22.60
C LEU A 889 10.14 53.09 23.97
N GLY A 890 10.91 52.72 25.00
CA GLY A 890 10.81 53.34 26.32
C GLY A 890 11.16 54.83 26.28
N GLN A 891 12.21 55.21 25.55
CA GLN A 891 12.57 56.62 25.31
C GLN A 891 11.47 57.37 24.54
N TYR A 892 10.86 56.74 23.54
CA TYR A 892 9.74 57.30 22.78
C TYR A 892 8.55 57.62 23.69
N VAL A 893 8.10 56.66 24.50
CA VAL A 893 6.99 56.85 25.46
C VAL A 893 7.30 57.97 26.44
N LYS A 894 8.47 57.94 27.09
CA LYS A 894 8.89 58.98 28.05
C LYS A 894 8.90 60.37 27.40
N SER A 895 9.34 60.47 26.16
CA SER A 895 9.44 61.77 25.48
C SER A 895 8.07 62.37 25.13
N TYR A 896 7.09 61.56 24.74
CA TYR A 896 5.72 62.03 24.51
C TYR A 896 4.99 62.39 25.81
N VAL A 897 5.20 61.62 26.89
CA VAL A 897 4.64 61.93 28.20
C VAL A 897 5.19 63.29 28.71
N GLU A 898 6.50 63.49 28.65
CA GLU A 898 7.14 64.75 29.08
C GLU A 898 6.73 65.95 28.23
N ALA A 899 6.63 65.78 26.90
CA ALA A 899 6.17 66.84 26.01
C ALA A 899 4.71 67.25 26.30
N SER A 900 3.86 66.29 26.70
CA SER A 900 2.48 66.57 27.11
C SER A 900 2.40 67.33 28.44
N ILE A 901 3.28 67.00 29.40
CA ILE A 901 3.38 67.69 30.70
C ILE A 901 3.90 69.13 30.50
N SER A 902 4.90 69.30 29.63
CA SER A 902 5.56 70.57 29.35
C SER A 902 4.71 71.55 28.52
N SER A 903 3.81 71.06 27.66
CA SER A 903 2.97 71.88 26.79
C SER A 903 1.62 72.27 27.41
N GLY A 904 1.15 71.52 28.41
CA GLY A 904 -0.16 71.69 29.04
C GLY A 904 -0.12 72.27 30.45
N GLY A 905 0.45 73.48 30.64
CA GLY A 905 0.22 74.33 31.83
C GLY A 905 0.22 73.66 33.21
N GLY A 906 0.96 72.56 33.42
CA GLY A 906 1.02 71.82 34.69
C GLY A 906 -0.20 70.94 35.06
N LYS A 907 -1.15 70.67 34.16
CA LYS A 907 -2.28 69.75 34.44
C LYS A 907 -2.58 68.82 33.26
N ALA A 908 -1.72 67.82 33.03
CA ALA A 908 -2.05 66.68 32.18
C ALA A 908 -2.55 65.51 33.04
N THR A 909 -3.86 65.36 33.19
CA THR A 909 -4.49 64.22 33.90
C THR A 909 -4.56 62.95 33.05
N GLU A 910 -4.35 63.05 31.73
CA GLU A 910 -4.47 61.94 30.78
C GLU A 910 -3.17 61.74 29.98
N LEU A 911 -2.84 60.47 29.71
CA LEU A 911 -1.71 60.12 28.86
C LEU A 911 -2.00 60.48 27.38
N PRO A 912 -1.03 61.02 26.62
CA PRO A 912 -1.24 61.33 25.21
C PRO A 912 -1.55 60.06 24.40
N ALA A 913 -2.36 60.19 23.35
CA ALA A 913 -2.83 59.06 22.55
C ALA A 913 -1.70 58.20 21.97
N GLU A 914 -0.57 58.82 21.60
CA GLU A 914 0.65 58.16 21.14
C GLU A 914 1.28 57.31 22.25
N ALA A 915 1.31 57.81 23.49
CA ALA A 915 1.81 57.06 24.63
C ALA A 915 0.88 55.88 24.97
N VAL A 916 -0.45 56.09 25.00
CA VAL A 916 -1.43 55.02 25.26
C VAL A 916 -1.33 53.88 24.24
N THR A 917 -1.24 54.20 22.95
CA THR A 917 -1.12 53.20 21.87
C THR A 917 0.21 52.45 21.95
N SER A 918 1.30 53.15 22.26
CA SER A 918 2.64 52.56 22.42
C SER A 918 2.74 51.67 23.67
N LEU A 919 2.13 52.08 24.77
CA LEU A 919 2.07 51.32 26.01
C LEU A 919 1.26 50.03 25.85
N HIS A 920 0.11 50.09 25.15
CA HIS A 920 -0.65 48.89 24.80
C HIS A 920 0.17 47.93 23.93
N PHE A 921 0.83 48.46 22.88
CA PHE A 921 1.72 47.67 22.03
C PHE A 921 2.81 46.96 22.86
N LEU A 922 3.46 47.67 23.77
CA LEU A 922 4.53 47.12 24.62
C LEU A 922 4.04 46.06 25.60
N GLU A 923 2.89 46.27 26.23
CA GLU A 923 2.30 45.31 27.17
C GLU A 923 1.92 44.01 26.44
N ARG A 924 1.23 44.13 25.29
CA ARG A 924 0.90 42.96 24.44
C ARG A 924 2.16 42.29 23.89
N PHE A 925 3.14 43.06 23.43
CA PHE A 925 4.42 42.53 22.97
C PHE A 925 5.13 41.71 24.06
N ALA A 926 5.17 42.23 25.30
CA ALA A 926 5.76 41.53 26.43
C ALA A 926 5.00 40.24 26.76
N GLN A 927 3.66 40.27 26.73
CA GLN A 927 2.83 39.07 26.92
C GLN A 927 3.13 38.01 25.86
N TYR A 928 3.13 38.38 24.57
CA TYR A 928 3.45 37.46 23.47
C TYR A 928 4.89 36.92 23.52
N ALA A 929 5.83 37.73 24.01
CA ALA A 929 7.22 37.33 24.18
C ALA A 929 7.49 36.51 25.45
N GLY A 930 6.49 36.29 26.31
CA GLY A 930 6.64 35.60 27.61
C GLY A 930 7.50 36.39 28.60
N MET A 931 7.50 37.73 28.49
CA MET A 931 8.31 38.62 29.32
C MET A 931 7.53 39.10 30.54
N SER A 932 8.21 39.19 31.68
CA SER A 932 7.60 39.73 32.90
C SER A 932 7.42 41.25 32.80
N ARG A 933 6.44 41.80 33.53
CA ARG A 933 6.25 43.26 33.67
C ARG A 933 7.52 43.97 34.16
N LYS A 934 8.32 43.30 35.01
CA LYS A 934 9.60 43.84 35.50
C LYS A 934 10.56 44.22 34.37
N THR A 935 10.52 43.51 33.25
CA THR A 935 11.37 43.80 32.08
C THR A 935 10.90 45.02 31.29
N LEU A 936 9.64 45.42 31.42
CA LEU A 936 9.18 46.72 30.91
C LEU A 936 9.52 47.84 31.88
N ALA A 937 9.40 47.58 33.19
CA ALA A 937 9.73 48.53 34.26
C ALA A 937 11.20 49.00 34.25
N THR A 938 12.13 48.19 33.73
CA THR A 938 13.54 48.59 33.52
C THR A 938 13.72 49.70 32.49
N HIS A 939 12.73 49.93 31.63
CA HIS A 939 12.81 50.90 30.52
C HIS A 939 11.79 52.03 30.64
N ILE A 940 10.65 51.77 31.29
CA ILE A 940 9.54 52.70 31.52
C ILE A 940 9.24 52.74 33.02
N PRO A 941 9.20 53.92 33.66
CA PRO A 941 8.86 54.04 35.07
C PRO A 941 7.50 53.41 35.44
N ASP A 942 7.45 52.70 36.57
CA ASP A 942 6.23 52.03 37.07
C ASP A 942 4.99 52.96 37.16
N PRO A 943 5.08 54.24 37.58
CA PRO A 943 3.92 55.12 37.62
C PRO A 943 3.20 55.31 36.27
N ILE A 944 3.96 55.31 35.16
CA ILE A 944 3.39 55.44 33.81
C ILE A 944 2.66 54.15 33.41
N LEU A 945 3.20 52.99 33.80
CA LEU A 945 2.58 51.68 33.57
C LEU A 945 1.31 51.51 34.41
N ASP A 946 1.32 51.95 35.67
CA ASP A 946 0.16 51.89 36.57
C ASP A 946 -0.96 52.84 36.12
N GLN A 947 -0.62 54.06 35.70
CA GLN A 947 -1.61 55.00 35.16
C GLN A 947 -2.27 54.45 33.90
N TYR A 948 -1.51 53.85 32.98
CA TYR A 948 -2.06 53.19 31.81
C TYR A 948 -3.01 52.03 32.15
N GLN A 949 -2.64 51.19 33.13
CA GLN A 949 -3.50 50.09 33.58
C GLN A 949 -4.80 50.61 34.19
N SER A 950 -4.75 51.70 34.96
CA SER A 950 -5.97 52.32 35.52
C SER A 950 -6.92 52.86 34.43
N MET A 951 -6.37 53.42 33.34
CA MET A 951 -7.16 53.98 32.22
C MET A 951 -7.79 52.92 31.30
N THR A 952 -7.23 51.71 31.29
CA THR A 952 -7.67 50.60 30.44
C THR A 952 -8.49 49.54 31.18
N SER A 953 -8.41 49.50 32.51
CA SER A 953 -9.27 48.69 33.38
C SER A 953 -10.59 49.38 33.76
N SER A 954 -10.73 50.68 33.47
CA SER A 954 -11.95 51.50 33.56
C SER A 954 -12.58 51.74 32.19
#